data_AF-A0A928C2R4-F1
#
_entry.id   AF-A0A928C2R4-F1
#
_cell.length_a   1.000
_cell.length_b   1.000
_cell.length_c   1.000
_cell.angle_alpha   90.00
_cell.angle_beta   90.00
_cell.angle_gamma   90.00
#
_symmetry.space_group_name_H-M   'P 1'
#
loop_
_entity.id
_entity.type
_entity.pdbx_description
1 polymer ?
#
loop_
_entity_poly.entity_id
_entity_poly.type
_entity_poly.pdbx_seq_one_letter_code
_entity_poly.pdbx_strand_id
1 'polypeptide(L)'
;MNCSIEIDKTKYFLGYHYGVGEVLSLNIAPQPGMFFVNGETNSVWVWNTLNREWIDTNRVDSGMKGMLTNEVGNSPDDFIPSPQRGVKESYFYVAECDDVDVNPNATPKTITFTHFKNGSSAVSVTFKKTSIVILYWNGDYWETSIIPMNVNWSLLRTEINEIADEVGLYLYKDITIKGNTSPNIFSLEPYIGKEVSVKVSGNFTSFGYRDDALANGYRTLGESEKRGKWVNFYVPETATTFFVFNNSDLGVTTVDVEFRVNLANEVLEIDTLKREINEIADKVGLYLYKDITIKGNTSPNIFSLEPYIGKEVSVKVSGNFTSFGYRDEALANGYRTLGESEKRGKWVNFYVPETATTFFVFNNSDLGVTTVDVEFRVNLATEVLEIDTLKRDLKEIDSKVGYIDLKGESISTVKRFFSLIPYIGKTVMVKVKGYFQNFGYYTDAEFKTYKSLADNKTYDGGYYSFVVPENATDFYVYTDNKGTIVDVEFRANLSADLFLNEVSTKGCVFMSLGDSITTESYYIPKLRDILQPSKYYNLAVAGAWWADREGTVYDGNPQFNGADNNVNNVIGNQVQKIINNPTLYADAPDIIIISAGTNDSENMRVANNATIQEIRSAIDANYKTEAGVIPLTEPTFDENDTYRSYRKTIGGAMRYCVNKLQELFPRAKIYILTPIQGCYASRDYASSIATKQEYISESAKHLGVPVIHVGEECGISADFEYEGAMWNGPTGYHERSGRDLIDGLHPNTNGSKKMADYIALNIVSSFKTNGKIYSVVGSSLSVTGIVDGNTLKL
;
A
#
# COMPACT_ATOMS: atom_id res chain seq x y z
N MET A 1 -4.45 -43.39 -21.88
CA MET A 1 -4.71 -42.43 -20.80
C MET A 1 -4.66 -43.19 -19.49
N ASN A 2 -3.51 -43.22 -18.82
CA ASN A 2 -3.36 -43.81 -17.48
C ASN A 2 -2.30 -42.95 -16.77
N CYS A 3 -2.73 -41.91 -16.06
CA CYS A 3 -1.86 -41.22 -15.10
C CYS A 3 -1.96 -42.01 -13.79
N SER A 4 -1.01 -42.90 -13.54
CA SER A 4 -0.84 -43.54 -12.24
C SER A 4 0.02 -42.61 -11.38
N ILE A 5 -0.62 -41.82 -10.52
CA ILE A 5 0.09 -41.08 -9.47
C ILE A 5 0.26 -42.05 -8.29
N GLU A 6 1.42 -42.71 -8.20
CA GLU A 6 1.84 -43.39 -6.97
C GLU A 6 2.29 -42.32 -5.97
N ILE A 7 1.47 -42.08 -4.94
CA ILE A 7 1.81 -41.18 -3.83
C ILE A 7 2.51 -42.02 -2.75
N ASP A 8 3.85 -41.94 -2.67
CA ASP A 8 4.63 -42.54 -1.59
C ASP A 8 4.57 -41.67 -0.31
N LYS A 9 4.58 -42.31 0.86
CA LYS A 9 3.77 -41.93 2.04
C LYS A 9 4.38 -40.94 3.03
N THR A 10 5.53 -40.31 2.83
CA THR A 10 6.14 -39.45 3.89
C THR A 10 6.97 -38.23 3.47
N LYS A 11 7.04 -37.82 2.19
CA LYS A 11 7.98 -36.76 1.74
C LYS A 11 7.44 -35.65 0.82
N TYR A 12 6.14 -35.60 0.55
CA TYR A 12 5.65 -34.87 -0.63
C TYR A 12 4.64 -33.72 -0.35
N PHE A 13 4.26 -33.46 0.90
CA PHE A 13 3.39 -32.32 1.23
C PHE A 13 4.21 -31.08 1.64
N LEU A 14 4.00 -29.96 0.97
CA LEU A 14 4.78 -28.73 1.15
C LEU A 14 4.16 -27.73 2.16
N GLY A 15 2.96 -28.00 2.67
CA GLY A 15 2.26 -27.11 3.62
C GLY A 15 1.13 -26.28 2.99
N TYR A 16 0.63 -25.32 3.77
CA TYR A 16 -0.31 -24.30 3.30
C TYR A 16 0.49 -23.10 2.76
N HIS A 17 0.13 -22.64 1.58
CA HIS A 17 0.74 -21.50 0.89
C HIS A 17 -0.37 -20.71 0.24
N TYR A 18 -0.33 -19.38 0.28
CA TYR A 18 -1.37 -18.54 -0.32
C TYR A 18 -1.42 -18.73 -1.84
N GLY A 19 -0.31 -19.04 -2.51
CA GLY A 19 -0.32 -19.36 -3.95
C GLY A 19 0.94 -20.06 -4.45
N VAL A 20 0.98 -20.43 -5.74
CA VAL A 20 2.14 -21.12 -6.35
C VAL A 20 3.42 -20.29 -6.23
N GLY A 21 3.32 -18.97 -6.25
CA GLY A 21 4.48 -18.08 -6.09
C GLY A 21 5.21 -18.27 -4.77
N GLU A 22 4.48 -18.51 -3.68
CA GLU A 22 5.05 -18.76 -2.35
C GLU A 22 5.76 -20.12 -2.30
N VAL A 23 5.18 -21.15 -2.92
CA VAL A 23 5.81 -22.47 -3.05
C VAL A 23 7.09 -22.41 -3.88
N LEU A 24 7.09 -21.65 -4.97
CA LEU A 24 8.29 -21.45 -5.80
C LEU A 24 9.39 -20.71 -5.04
N SER A 25 9.05 -19.89 -4.04
CA SER A 25 10.01 -19.16 -3.22
C SER A 25 10.79 -20.06 -2.25
N LEU A 26 10.29 -21.27 -1.98
CA LEU A 26 10.97 -22.26 -1.11
C LEU A 26 12.25 -22.83 -1.74
N ASN A 27 12.50 -22.58 -3.04
CA ASN A 27 13.63 -23.15 -3.79
C ASN A 27 13.71 -24.68 -3.74
N ILE A 28 12.57 -25.35 -3.53
CA ILE A 28 12.48 -26.81 -3.55
C ILE A 28 12.21 -27.26 -4.98
N ALA A 29 13.10 -28.10 -5.54
CA ALA A 29 12.89 -28.68 -6.86
C ALA A 29 11.64 -29.57 -6.87
N PRO A 30 10.62 -29.28 -7.71
CA PRO A 30 9.38 -30.05 -7.70
C PRO A 30 9.61 -31.51 -8.14
N GLN A 31 9.06 -32.45 -7.38
CA GLN A 31 9.18 -33.89 -7.61
C GLN A 31 7.81 -34.53 -7.88
N PRO A 32 7.77 -35.66 -8.61
CA PRO A 32 6.55 -36.46 -8.76
C PRO A 32 5.86 -36.68 -7.42
N GLY A 33 4.57 -36.35 -7.36
CA GLY A 33 3.75 -36.53 -6.16
C GLY A 33 3.79 -35.38 -5.16
N MET A 34 4.57 -34.31 -5.38
CA MET A 34 4.55 -33.14 -4.50
C MET A 34 3.24 -32.36 -4.60
N PHE A 35 2.71 -31.89 -3.46
CA PHE A 35 1.47 -31.12 -3.41
C PHE A 35 1.44 -30.13 -2.23
N PHE A 36 0.59 -29.12 -2.32
CA PHE A 36 0.36 -28.11 -1.28
C PHE A 36 -1.10 -27.65 -1.24
N VAL A 37 -1.52 -27.02 -0.15
CA VAL A 37 -2.84 -26.37 -0.05
C VAL A 37 -2.69 -24.90 -0.43
N ASN A 38 -3.43 -24.47 -1.44
CA ASN A 38 -3.39 -23.12 -1.98
C ASN A 38 -4.51 -22.26 -1.36
N GLY A 39 -4.14 -21.18 -0.66
CA GLY A 39 -5.06 -20.25 0.00
C GLY A 39 -5.81 -19.30 -0.93
N GLU A 40 -5.26 -18.95 -2.09
CA GLU A 40 -5.87 -18.10 -3.12
C GLU A 40 -7.03 -18.82 -3.81
N THR A 41 -6.91 -20.13 -4.00
CA THR A 41 -7.88 -20.95 -4.75
C THR A 41 -8.68 -21.91 -3.87
N ASN A 42 -8.37 -22.00 -2.58
CA ASN A 42 -8.93 -22.97 -1.63
C ASN A 42 -8.92 -24.40 -2.21
N SER A 43 -7.80 -24.79 -2.81
CA SER A 43 -7.65 -26.06 -3.51
C SER A 43 -6.29 -26.69 -3.24
N VAL A 44 -6.18 -27.99 -3.52
CA VAL A 44 -4.89 -28.67 -3.50
C VAL A 44 -4.23 -28.49 -4.85
N TRP A 45 -2.95 -28.14 -4.85
CA TRP A 45 -2.15 -28.03 -6.07
C TRP A 45 -1.10 -29.13 -6.08
N VAL A 46 -1.00 -29.86 -7.19
CA VAL A 46 -0.12 -31.02 -7.34
C VAL A 46 0.85 -30.78 -8.48
N TRP A 47 2.10 -31.20 -8.32
CA TRP A 47 3.11 -31.12 -9.36
C TRP A 47 2.86 -32.17 -10.46
N ASN A 48 2.51 -31.70 -11.66
CA ASN A 48 2.42 -32.55 -12.84
C ASN A 48 3.79 -32.67 -13.51
N THR A 49 4.32 -33.88 -13.51
CA THR A 49 5.64 -34.19 -14.03
C THR A 49 5.72 -34.22 -15.55
N LEU A 50 4.60 -34.49 -16.23
CA LEU A 50 4.53 -34.56 -17.69
C LEU A 50 4.59 -33.15 -18.30
N ASN A 51 3.82 -32.23 -17.73
CA ASN A 51 3.74 -30.84 -18.21
C ASN A 51 4.72 -29.91 -17.50
N ARG A 52 5.37 -30.38 -16.42
CA ARG A 52 6.30 -29.61 -15.57
C ARG A 52 5.64 -28.34 -15.02
N GLU A 53 4.43 -28.49 -14.50
CA GLU A 53 3.63 -27.39 -13.96
C GLU A 53 2.92 -27.79 -12.66
N TRP A 54 2.63 -26.79 -11.82
CA TRP A 54 1.72 -26.97 -10.68
C TRP A 54 0.29 -26.89 -11.17
N ILE A 55 -0.51 -27.90 -10.85
CA ILE A 55 -1.88 -28.01 -11.32
C ILE A 55 -2.85 -27.81 -10.18
N ASP A 56 -3.78 -26.87 -10.37
CA ASP A 56 -4.98 -26.73 -9.56
C ASP A 56 -5.88 -27.95 -9.74
N THR A 57 -6.01 -28.76 -8.69
CA THR A 57 -6.89 -29.94 -8.72
C THR A 57 -8.36 -29.61 -8.93
N ASN A 58 -8.79 -28.37 -8.71
CA ASN A 58 -10.16 -27.95 -8.98
C ASN A 58 -10.42 -27.60 -10.46
N ARG A 59 -9.38 -27.50 -11.31
CA ARG A 59 -9.51 -26.98 -12.69
C ARG A 59 -9.08 -27.96 -13.78
N VAL A 60 -8.73 -29.20 -13.43
CA VAL A 60 -8.24 -30.19 -14.40
C VAL A 60 -9.10 -31.44 -14.43
N ASP A 61 -9.42 -31.89 -15.64
CA ASP A 61 -10.18 -33.11 -15.94
C ASP A 61 -9.31 -34.35 -15.68
N SER A 62 -8.97 -34.55 -14.41
CA SER A 62 -8.09 -35.62 -13.90
C SER A 62 -8.85 -36.50 -12.89
N GLY A 63 -8.22 -37.59 -12.45
CA GLY A 63 -8.75 -38.48 -11.40
C GLY A 63 -8.79 -37.85 -10.00
N MET A 64 -8.78 -36.52 -9.88
CA MET A 64 -8.91 -35.74 -8.65
C MET A 64 -10.10 -34.80 -8.84
N LYS A 65 -11.11 -34.92 -7.98
CA LYS A 65 -12.45 -34.34 -8.19
C LYS A 65 -12.76 -33.13 -7.29
N GLY A 66 -11.91 -32.82 -6.30
CA GLY A 66 -11.99 -31.56 -5.53
C GLY A 66 -11.72 -31.72 -4.02
N MET A 67 -11.89 -30.62 -3.28
CA MET A 67 -11.74 -30.54 -1.83
C MET A 67 -13.09 -30.35 -1.14
N LEU A 68 -13.35 -31.19 -0.14
CA LEU A 68 -14.43 -31.04 0.82
C LEU A 68 -14.07 -29.92 1.83
N THR A 69 -15.05 -29.11 2.17
CA THR A 69 -14.92 -28.02 3.16
C THR A 69 -15.79 -28.32 4.39
N ASN A 70 -15.93 -27.37 5.31
CA ASN A 70 -16.91 -27.46 6.41
C ASN A 70 -18.24 -26.76 6.05
N GLU A 71 -18.44 -26.39 4.79
CA GLU A 71 -19.63 -25.68 4.33
C GLU A 71 -20.76 -26.65 3.98
N VAL A 72 -22.00 -26.19 4.21
CA VAL A 72 -23.21 -26.94 3.87
C VAL A 72 -23.25 -27.20 2.36
N GLY A 73 -23.42 -28.46 1.97
CA GLY A 73 -23.40 -28.93 0.59
C GLY A 73 -22.03 -29.37 0.08
N ASN A 74 -20.96 -29.18 0.86
CA ASN A 74 -19.61 -29.63 0.53
C ASN A 74 -18.86 -30.21 1.74
N SER A 75 -19.59 -30.67 2.76
CA SER A 75 -19.03 -31.19 4.02
C SER A 75 -18.95 -32.71 4.05
N PRO A 76 -18.19 -33.31 5.00
CA PRO A 76 -18.16 -34.77 5.18
C PRO A 76 -19.53 -35.40 5.38
N ASP A 77 -20.49 -34.65 5.94
CA ASP A 77 -21.80 -35.17 6.31
C ASP A 77 -22.82 -35.14 5.15
N ASP A 78 -22.66 -34.23 4.20
CA ASP A 78 -23.68 -33.94 3.19
C ASP A 78 -23.19 -33.91 1.74
N PHE A 79 -21.88 -33.91 1.49
CA PHE A 79 -21.36 -34.03 0.12
C PHE A 79 -21.63 -35.42 -0.44
N ILE A 80 -22.23 -35.49 -1.63
CA ILE A 80 -22.56 -36.74 -2.32
C ILE A 80 -21.57 -36.97 -3.47
N PRO A 81 -20.60 -37.91 -3.34
CA PRO A 81 -19.71 -38.24 -4.44
C PRO A 81 -20.46 -39.05 -5.52
N SER A 82 -20.05 -38.92 -6.78
CA SER A 82 -20.62 -39.65 -7.92
C SER A 82 -19.58 -40.54 -8.61
N PRO A 83 -18.99 -41.53 -7.88
CA PRO A 83 -17.89 -42.33 -8.41
C PRO A 83 -18.35 -43.25 -9.54
N GLN A 84 -17.55 -43.33 -10.61
CA GLN A 84 -17.80 -44.24 -11.72
C GLN A 84 -16.96 -45.51 -11.61
N ARG A 85 -17.56 -46.67 -11.91
CA ARG A 85 -16.85 -47.95 -11.87
C ARG A 85 -15.71 -47.99 -12.90
N GLY A 86 -14.52 -48.39 -12.48
CA GLY A 86 -13.32 -48.45 -13.32
C GLY A 86 -12.65 -47.09 -13.59
N VAL A 87 -13.22 -45.98 -13.11
CA VAL A 87 -12.61 -44.65 -13.17
C VAL A 87 -12.04 -44.34 -11.80
N LYS A 88 -10.78 -43.92 -11.73
CA LYS A 88 -10.12 -43.56 -10.47
C LYS A 88 -10.41 -42.10 -10.12
N GLU A 89 -10.81 -41.83 -8.88
CA GLU A 89 -11.20 -40.49 -8.42
C GLU A 89 -10.67 -40.21 -7.01
N SER A 90 -10.39 -38.95 -6.66
CA SER A 90 -9.83 -38.57 -5.36
C SER A 90 -10.43 -37.27 -4.84
N TYR A 91 -10.71 -37.22 -3.54
CA TYR A 91 -11.20 -36.05 -2.81
C TYR A 91 -10.30 -35.76 -1.60
N PHE A 92 -10.22 -34.50 -1.20
CA PHE A 92 -9.41 -34.04 -0.06
C PHE A 92 -10.26 -33.41 1.01
N TYR A 93 -9.85 -33.51 2.27
CA TYR A 93 -10.47 -32.82 3.39
C TYR A 93 -9.43 -32.44 4.44
N VAL A 94 -9.47 -31.21 4.95
CA VAL A 94 -8.58 -30.77 6.04
C VAL A 94 -9.29 -31.03 7.37
N ALA A 95 -8.76 -31.97 8.13
CA ALA A 95 -9.35 -32.46 9.36
C ALA A 95 -8.66 -31.83 10.58
N GLU A 96 -9.37 -30.94 11.25
CA GLU A 96 -8.87 -30.20 12.42
C GLU A 96 -8.93 -31.05 13.70
N CYS A 97 -7.79 -31.17 14.37
CA CYS A 97 -7.64 -31.78 15.70
C CYS A 97 -6.44 -31.17 16.43
N ASP A 98 -6.59 -30.92 17.72
CA ASP A 98 -5.46 -30.58 18.59
C ASP A 98 -4.43 -31.71 18.56
N ASP A 99 -3.14 -31.37 18.61
CA ASP A 99 -2.09 -32.37 18.62
C ASP A 99 -2.08 -33.10 19.97
N VAL A 100 -2.61 -34.33 19.99
CA VAL A 100 -2.69 -35.20 21.17
C VAL A 100 -1.30 -35.56 21.70
N ASP A 101 -0.27 -35.53 20.85
CA ASP A 101 1.11 -35.81 21.28
C ASP A 101 1.73 -34.61 22.03
N VAL A 102 1.16 -33.40 21.89
CA VAL A 102 1.62 -32.14 22.52
C VAL A 102 0.69 -31.67 23.64
N ASN A 103 -0.62 -31.82 23.47
CA ASN A 103 -1.65 -31.47 24.44
C ASN A 103 -2.21 -32.74 25.11
N PRO A 104 -1.85 -33.03 26.38
CA PRO A 104 -2.29 -34.25 27.06
C PRO A 104 -3.80 -34.30 27.35
N ASN A 105 -4.53 -33.19 27.16
CA ASN A 105 -5.99 -33.13 27.30
C ASN A 105 -6.74 -33.30 25.98
N ALA A 106 -6.04 -33.30 24.83
CA ALA A 106 -6.66 -33.51 23.53
C ALA A 106 -7.01 -35.00 23.34
N THR A 107 -8.11 -35.29 22.65
CA THR A 107 -8.53 -36.65 22.31
C THR A 107 -8.54 -36.85 20.79
N PRO A 108 -8.21 -38.06 20.30
CA PRO A 108 -8.27 -38.35 18.87
C PRO A 108 -9.67 -38.10 18.31
N LYS A 109 -9.77 -37.33 17.23
CA LYS A 109 -11.03 -37.00 16.58
C LYS A 109 -11.31 -38.02 15.46
N THR A 110 -12.58 -38.40 15.31
CA THR A 110 -13.04 -39.25 14.22
C THR A 110 -14.02 -38.48 13.35
N ILE A 111 -13.81 -38.52 12.03
CA ILE A 111 -14.74 -37.96 11.05
C ILE A 111 -15.29 -39.10 10.20
N THR A 112 -16.59 -39.05 9.93
CA THR A 112 -17.29 -39.99 9.08
C THR A 112 -17.76 -39.26 7.83
N PHE A 113 -17.41 -39.80 6.67
CA PHE A 113 -17.82 -39.29 5.38
C PHE A 113 -19.09 -40.01 4.94
N THR A 114 -20.24 -39.45 5.30
CA THR A 114 -21.55 -40.12 5.31
C THR A 114 -21.94 -40.76 3.98
N HIS A 115 -21.58 -40.12 2.86
CA HIS A 115 -21.92 -40.58 1.50
C HIS A 115 -20.77 -41.27 0.75
N PHE A 116 -19.56 -41.29 1.34
CA PHE A 116 -18.45 -42.09 0.82
C PHE A 116 -18.58 -43.50 1.38
N LYS A 117 -19.19 -44.42 0.61
CA LYS A 117 -19.58 -45.74 1.11
C LYS A 117 -18.84 -46.88 0.42
N ASN A 118 -18.36 -47.82 1.24
CA ASN A 118 -17.91 -49.13 0.80
C ASN A 118 -19.01 -50.15 1.12
N GLY A 119 -19.84 -50.46 0.12
CA GLY A 119 -21.09 -51.20 0.34
C GLY A 119 -22.10 -50.37 1.12
N SER A 120 -22.57 -50.87 2.27
CA SER A 120 -23.50 -50.16 3.14
C SER A 120 -22.83 -49.23 4.17
N SER A 121 -21.51 -49.34 4.34
CA SER A 121 -20.78 -48.66 5.41
C SER A 121 -20.14 -47.37 4.92
N ALA A 122 -20.35 -46.27 5.64
CA ALA A 122 -19.63 -45.03 5.42
C ALA A 122 -18.16 -45.17 5.82
N VAL A 123 -17.29 -44.42 5.14
CA VAL A 123 -15.87 -44.34 5.43
C VAL A 123 -15.66 -43.41 6.63
N SER A 124 -14.94 -43.88 7.64
CA SER A 124 -14.55 -43.09 8.81
C SER A 124 -13.05 -43.12 9.03
N VAL A 125 -12.49 -42.01 9.49
CA VAL A 125 -11.05 -41.85 9.77
C VAL A 125 -10.86 -41.22 11.14
N THR A 126 -9.90 -41.76 11.89
CA THR A 126 -9.50 -41.25 13.20
C THR A 126 -8.09 -40.68 13.12
N PHE A 127 -7.90 -39.48 13.66
CA PHE A 127 -6.64 -38.75 13.62
C PHE A 127 -6.37 -38.09 14.97
N LYS A 128 -5.08 -37.93 15.29
CA LYS A 128 -4.59 -37.45 16.60
C LYS A 128 -4.08 -36.02 16.58
N LYS A 129 -4.06 -35.40 15.40
CA LYS A 129 -3.62 -34.03 15.16
C LYS A 129 -4.19 -33.55 13.84
N THR A 130 -4.17 -32.25 13.63
CA THR A 130 -4.66 -31.64 12.38
C THR A 130 -4.00 -32.31 11.19
N SER A 131 -4.80 -32.83 10.26
CA SER A 131 -4.35 -33.73 9.20
C SER A 131 -5.10 -33.49 7.90
N ILE A 132 -4.45 -33.73 6.77
CA ILE A 132 -5.13 -33.86 5.48
C ILE A 132 -5.62 -35.29 5.32
N VAL A 133 -6.91 -35.45 5.08
CA VAL A 133 -7.54 -36.72 4.73
C VAL A 133 -7.70 -36.76 3.21
N ILE A 134 -7.24 -37.85 2.60
CA ILE A 134 -7.42 -38.15 1.18
C ILE A 134 -8.38 -39.32 1.06
N LEU A 135 -9.47 -39.13 0.32
CA LEU A 135 -10.47 -40.15 -0.03
C LEU A 135 -10.23 -40.56 -1.48
N TYR A 136 -9.82 -41.79 -1.73
CA TYR A 136 -9.44 -42.27 -3.06
C TYR A 136 -10.35 -43.41 -3.51
N TRP A 137 -11.12 -43.18 -4.56
CA TRP A 137 -11.85 -44.23 -5.26
C TRP A 137 -10.94 -44.91 -6.27
N ASN A 138 -10.63 -46.18 -6.03
CA ASN A 138 -9.70 -46.93 -6.86
C ASN A 138 -10.33 -47.54 -8.13
N GLY A 139 -11.64 -47.32 -8.34
CA GLY A 139 -12.45 -47.89 -9.40
C GLY A 139 -13.51 -48.90 -8.92
N ASP A 140 -13.37 -49.42 -7.70
CA ASP A 140 -14.29 -50.41 -7.10
C ASP A 140 -14.70 -50.06 -5.65
N TYR A 141 -13.83 -49.44 -4.86
CA TYR A 141 -14.13 -48.99 -3.49
C TYR A 141 -13.28 -47.77 -3.07
N TRP A 142 -13.70 -47.11 -1.99
CA TRP A 142 -12.99 -45.97 -1.38
C TRP A 142 -11.89 -46.44 -0.43
N GLU A 143 -10.71 -45.85 -0.58
CA GLU A 143 -9.56 -45.95 0.30
C GLU A 143 -9.29 -44.60 0.97
N THR A 144 -8.62 -44.61 2.12
CA THR A 144 -8.27 -43.39 2.84
C THR A 144 -6.79 -43.29 3.16
N SER A 145 -6.26 -42.08 3.08
CA SER A 145 -4.94 -41.72 3.63
C SER A 145 -5.08 -40.52 4.57
N ILE A 146 -4.30 -40.52 5.65
CA ILE A 146 -4.27 -39.43 6.64
C ILE A 146 -2.83 -38.92 6.69
N ILE A 147 -2.64 -37.62 6.44
CA ILE A 147 -1.35 -36.97 6.42
C ILE A 147 -1.33 -35.92 7.53
N PRO A 148 -0.64 -36.17 8.66
CA PRO A 148 -0.60 -35.23 9.77
C PRO A 148 0.18 -33.97 9.40
N MET A 149 -0.39 -32.80 9.76
CA MET A 149 0.26 -31.50 9.63
C MET A 149 1.00 -31.17 10.91
N ASN A 150 2.26 -30.74 10.80
CA ASN A 150 3.01 -30.17 11.92
C ASN A 150 2.74 -28.66 11.94
N VAL A 151 1.60 -28.27 12.53
CA VAL A 151 1.26 -26.85 12.73
C VAL A 151 1.86 -26.42 14.07
N ASN A 152 2.76 -25.43 14.06
CA ASN A 152 3.35 -24.90 15.29
C ASN A 152 2.37 -23.93 15.96
N TRP A 153 1.39 -24.47 16.68
CA TRP A 153 0.31 -23.71 17.33
C TRP A 153 0.80 -22.68 18.36
N SER A 154 2.03 -22.78 18.87
CA SER A 154 2.59 -21.76 19.75
C SER A 154 2.95 -20.47 18.99
N LEU A 155 3.47 -20.58 17.75
CA LEU A 155 3.71 -19.44 16.87
C LEU A 155 2.40 -18.80 16.40
N LEU A 156 1.42 -19.63 16.00
CA LEU A 156 0.11 -19.13 15.59
C LEU A 156 -0.68 -18.50 16.73
N ARG A 157 -0.55 -18.99 17.98
CA ARG A 157 -1.16 -18.35 19.16
C ARG A 157 -0.50 -17.03 19.50
N THR A 158 0.81 -16.91 19.33
CA THR A 158 1.52 -15.63 19.52
C THR A 158 1.08 -14.62 18.46
N GLU A 159 1.03 -15.01 17.18
CA GLU A 159 0.54 -14.15 16.10
C GLU A 159 -0.95 -13.79 16.25
N ILE A 160 -1.81 -14.73 16.67
CA ILE A 160 -3.23 -14.45 16.94
C ILE A 160 -3.40 -13.54 18.16
N ASN A 161 -2.58 -13.70 19.20
CA ASN A 161 -2.63 -12.83 20.38
C ASN A 161 -2.05 -11.43 20.08
N GLU A 162 -1.01 -11.33 19.24
CA GLU A 162 -0.45 -10.06 18.75
C GLU A 162 -1.46 -9.30 17.86
N ILE A 163 -2.18 -10.02 16.98
CA ILE A 163 -3.28 -9.44 16.19
C ILE A 163 -4.47 -9.06 17.09
N ALA A 164 -4.80 -9.87 18.11
CA ALA A 164 -5.87 -9.61 19.07
C ALA A 164 -5.59 -8.39 19.97
N ASP A 165 -4.33 -8.17 20.34
CA ASP A 165 -3.85 -7.00 21.07
C ASP A 165 -3.92 -5.74 20.18
N GLU A 166 -3.65 -5.86 18.87
CA GLU A 166 -3.78 -4.75 17.90
C GLU A 166 -5.24 -4.37 17.57
N VAL A 167 -6.16 -5.33 17.50
CA VAL A 167 -7.58 -5.09 17.13
C VAL A 167 -8.53 -5.06 18.34
N GLY A 168 -8.01 -5.27 19.55
CA GLY A 168 -8.76 -5.26 20.79
C GLY A 168 -9.85 -6.34 20.87
N LEU A 169 -9.67 -7.52 20.27
CA LEU A 169 -10.65 -8.62 20.23
C LEU A 169 -10.06 -9.92 20.77
N TYR A 170 -10.57 -10.38 21.92
CA TYR A 170 -10.08 -11.56 22.64
C TYR A 170 -11.11 -12.68 22.62
N LEU A 171 -10.66 -13.89 22.34
CA LEU A 171 -11.51 -15.08 22.21
C LEU A 171 -11.07 -16.17 23.17
N TYR A 172 -11.91 -16.46 24.17
CA TYR A 172 -11.70 -17.53 25.13
C TYR A 172 -12.68 -18.66 24.83
N LYS A 173 -12.17 -19.78 24.31
CA LYS A 173 -12.99 -20.94 23.93
C LYS A 173 -12.95 -22.05 24.96
N ASP A 174 -13.99 -22.87 24.94
CA ASP A 174 -14.08 -24.15 25.65
C ASP A 174 -13.91 -24.04 27.18
N ILE A 175 -14.39 -22.94 27.77
CA ILE A 175 -14.32 -22.73 29.22
C ILE A 175 -15.31 -23.68 29.90
N THR A 176 -14.79 -24.63 30.66
CA THR A 176 -15.60 -25.56 31.45
C THR A 176 -16.02 -24.92 32.78
N ILE A 177 -17.34 -24.84 33.02
CA ILE A 177 -17.93 -24.27 34.23
C ILE A 177 -18.71 -25.34 34.98
N LYS A 178 -18.40 -25.53 36.27
CA LYS A 178 -19.11 -26.46 37.14
C LYS A 178 -20.33 -25.76 37.78
N GLY A 179 -21.38 -26.52 38.09
CA GLY A 179 -22.53 -26.00 38.82
C GLY A 179 -22.12 -25.41 40.17
N ASN A 180 -22.74 -24.28 40.55
CA ASN A 180 -22.38 -23.45 41.70
C ASN A 180 -20.95 -22.88 41.68
N THR A 181 -20.37 -22.65 40.50
CA THR A 181 -19.05 -21.99 40.38
C THR A 181 -19.09 -20.78 39.47
N SER A 182 -18.24 -19.79 39.78
CA SER A 182 -18.00 -18.57 38.97
C SER A 182 -16.50 -18.39 38.71
N PRO A 183 -15.91 -19.16 37.77
CA PRO A 183 -14.50 -19.00 37.43
C PRO A 183 -14.20 -17.58 36.95
N ASN A 184 -13.06 -17.04 37.38
CA ASN A 184 -12.50 -15.82 36.83
C ASN A 184 -11.93 -16.15 35.45
N ILE A 185 -12.40 -15.43 34.42
CA ILE A 185 -11.99 -15.70 33.04
C ILE A 185 -10.77 -14.85 32.66
N PHE A 186 -10.83 -13.54 32.89
CA PHE A 186 -9.72 -12.61 32.62
C PHE A 186 -9.79 -11.37 33.51
N SER A 187 -8.65 -10.69 33.68
CA SER A 187 -8.54 -9.43 34.43
C SER A 187 -9.13 -8.27 33.65
N LEU A 188 -9.85 -7.38 34.34
CA LEU A 188 -10.39 -6.14 33.80
C LEU A 188 -9.50 -4.92 34.07
N GLU A 189 -8.45 -5.07 34.88
CA GLU A 189 -7.53 -3.99 35.26
C GLU A 189 -6.92 -3.23 34.06
N PRO A 190 -6.49 -3.89 32.97
CA PRO A 190 -5.95 -3.16 31.79
C PRO A 190 -7.00 -2.33 31.04
N TYR A 191 -8.28 -2.52 31.36
CA TYR A 191 -9.41 -1.92 30.64
C TYR A 191 -10.19 -0.93 31.50
N ILE A 192 -9.72 -0.61 32.71
CA ILE A 192 -10.31 0.41 33.58
C ILE A 192 -10.48 1.72 32.79
N GLY A 193 -11.69 2.29 32.86
CA GLY A 193 -12.01 3.53 32.18
C GLY A 193 -12.36 3.37 30.69
N LYS A 194 -12.46 2.14 30.17
CA LYS A 194 -12.81 1.88 28.76
C LYS A 194 -14.22 1.35 28.62
N GLU A 195 -14.86 1.66 27.49
CA GLU A 195 -16.08 0.97 27.06
C GLU A 195 -15.69 -0.33 26.35
N VAL A 196 -16.29 -1.44 26.77
CA VAL A 196 -15.99 -2.79 26.26
C VAL A 196 -17.29 -3.50 25.90
N SER A 197 -17.22 -4.45 24.97
CA SER A 197 -18.32 -5.39 24.73
C SER A 197 -17.90 -6.81 25.08
N VAL A 198 -18.82 -7.60 25.62
CA VAL A 198 -18.63 -9.02 25.85
C VAL A 198 -19.80 -9.82 25.28
N LYS A 199 -19.54 -11.00 24.74
CA LYS A 199 -20.52 -11.95 24.23
C LYS A 199 -20.18 -13.33 24.79
N VAL A 200 -21.14 -13.94 25.47
CA VAL A 200 -20.97 -15.28 26.04
C VAL A 200 -21.90 -16.25 25.30
N SER A 201 -21.32 -17.31 24.73
CA SER A 201 -22.02 -18.37 23.99
C SER A 201 -21.93 -19.69 24.77
N GLY A 202 -22.89 -20.60 24.58
CA GLY A 202 -22.97 -21.84 25.36
C GLY A 202 -23.97 -21.78 26.52
N ASN A 203 -24.05 -22.83 27.34
CA ASN A 203 -25.02 -22.94 28.44
C ASN A 203 -24.46 -22.28 29.72
N PHE A 204 -25.10 -21.21 30.19
CA PHE A 204 -24.77 -20.54 31.45
C PHE A 204 -26.01 -19.96 32.16
N THR A 205 -25.89 -19.62 33.44
CA THR A 205 -26.91 -18.89 34.21
C THR A 205 -26.76 -17.38 34.05
N SER A 206 -25.59 -16.83 34.37
CA SER A 206 -25.30 -15.40 34.27
C SER A 206 -23.81 -15.12 34.02
N PHE A 207 -23.48 -13.89 33.64
CA PHE A 207 -22.10 -13.40 33.53
C PHE A 207 -22.00 -11.94 33.98
N GLY A 208 -20.80 -11.54 34.37
CA GLY A 208 -20.59 -10.23 34.97
C GLY A 208 -19.14 -9.95 35.32
N TYR A 209 -18.92 -8.96 36.17
CA TYR A 209 -17.59 -8.65 36.71
C TYR A 209 -17.60 -8.54 38.23
N ARG A 210 -16.45 -8.82 38.85
CA ARG A 210 -16.20 -8.63 40.28
C ARG A 210 -15.76 -7.20 40.54
N ASP A 211 -16.27 -6.64 41.63
CA ASP A 211 -16.04 -5.26 42.03
C ASP A 211 -16.21 -5.19 43.54
N ASP A 212 -15.08 -5.03 44.23
CA ASP A 212 -15.00 -5.09 45.70
C ASP A 212 -15.66 -3.86 46.35
N ALA A 213 -15.96 -2.82 45.58
CA ALA A 213 -16.70 -1.66 46.05
C ALA A 213 -18.23 -1.88 46.08
N LEU A 214 -18.74 -2.96 45.47
CA LEU A 214 -20.16 -3.29 45.48
C LEU A 214 -20.54 -4.14 46.70
N ALA A 215 -21.72 -3.89 47.27
CA ALA A 215 -22.20 -4.59 48.48
C ALA A 215 -22.26 -6.13 48.34
N ASN A 216 -22.46 -6.63 47.11
CA ASN A 216 -22.50 -8.07 46.81
C ASN A 216 -21.18 -8.59 46.20
N GLY A 217 -20.16 -7.72 46.03
CA GLY A 217 -18.84 -8.05 45.48
C GLY A 217 -18.79 -8.29 43.96
N TYR A 218 -19.91 -8.11 43.25
CA TYR A 218 -19.98 -8.31 41.80
C TYR A 218 -21.17 -7.55 41.17
N ARG A 219 -21.12 -7.39 39.84
CA ARG A 219 -22.20 -6.88 39.01
C ARG A 219 -22.52 -7.85 37.88
N THR A 220 -23.79 -8.19 37.74
CA THR A 220 -24.30 -8.99 36.61
C THR A 220 -24.52 -8.11 35.37
N LEU A 221 -24.01 -8.55 34.23
CA LEU A 221 -24.15 -7.87 32.93
C LEU A 221 -25.22 -8.53 32.05
N GLY A 222 -25.38 -9.85 32.17
CA GLY A 222 -26.37 -10.61 31.42
C GLY A 222 -26.68 -11.97 32.03
N GLU A 223 -27.89 -12.43 31.74
CA GLU A 223 -28.37 -13.77 32.09
C GLU A 223 -28.57 -14.62 30.82
N SER A 224 -29.07 -15.84 30.98
CA SER A 224 -29.24 -16.81 29.89
C SER A 224 -29.94 -16.28 28.62
N GLU A 225 -30.82 -15.29 28.74
CA GLU A 225 -31.52 -14.59 27.65
C GLU A 225 -30.60 -13.74 26.73
N LYS A 226 -29.40 -13.41 27.21
CA LYS A 226 -28.37 -12.67 26.46
C LYS A 226 -27.32 -13.60 25.82
N ARG A 227 -27.55 -14.91 25.81
CA ARG A 227 -26.66 -15.90 25.18
C ARG A 227 -26.40 -15.56 23.70
N GLY A 228 -25.12 -15.55 23.33
CA GLY A 228 -24.66 -15.24 21.98
C GLY A 228 -24.85 -13.78 21.56
N LYS A 229 -25.31 -12.90 22.46
CA LYS A 229 -25.50 -11.46 22.19
C LYS A 229 -24.39 -10.64 22.83
N TRP A 230 -24.00 -9.58 22.12
CA TRP A 230 -23.07 -8.57 22.64
C TRP A 230 -23.72 -7.73 23.74
N VAL A 231 -22.99 -7.51 24.82
CA VAL A 231 -23.36 -6.63 25.93
C VAL A 231 -22.24 -5.64 26.16
N ASN A 232 -22.56 -4.36 26.01
CA ASN A 232 -21.62 -3.27 26.23
C ASN A 232 -21.66 -2.84 27.70
N PHE A 233 -20.50 -2.52 28.27
CA PHE A 233 -20.40 -1.88 29.58
C PHE A 233 -19.12 -1.07 29.69
N TYR A 234 -19.14 -0.07 30.58
CA TYR A 234 -17.96 0.68 30.96
C TYR A 234 -17.28 0.00 32.14
N VAL A 235 -15.96 -0.19 32.09
CA VAL A 235 -15.19 -0.84 33.17
C VAL A 235 -14.91 0.19 34.29
N PRO A 236 -15.52 0.05 35.49
CA PRO A 236 -15.26 0.94 36.61
C PRO A 236 -13.84 0.79 37.15
N GLU A 237 -13.32 1.83 37.81
CA GLU A 237 -11.99 1.82 38.46
C GLU A 237 -11.81 0.71 39.50
N THR A 238 -12.90 0.23 40.09
CA THR A 238 -12.91 -0.78 41.15
C THR A 238 -13.19 -2.20 40.64
N ALA A 239 -13.41 -2.38 39.33
CA ALA A 239 -13.64 -3.69 38.75
C ALA A 239 -12.34 -4.48 38.56
N THR A 240 -12.37 -5.76 38.90
CA THR A 240 -11.16 -6.59 38.95
C THR A 240 -11.17 -7.70 37.89
N THR A 241 -12.22 -8.50 37.82
CA THR A 241 -12.23 -9.73 36.99
C THR A 241 -13.58 -9.98 36.35
N PHE A 242 -13.58 -10.45 35.10
CA PHE A 242 -14.78 -10.95 34.43
C PHE A 242 -15.07 -12.41 34.83
N PHE A 243 -16.35 -12.76 35.02
CA PHE A 243 -16.79 -14.11 35.38
C PHE A 243 -18.01 -14.56 34.58
N VAL A 244 -18.17 -15.89 34.49
CA VAL A 244 -19.41 -16.56 34.05
C VAL A 244 -19.84 -17.53 35.14
N PHE A 245 -21.14 -17.62 35.41
CA PHE A 245 -21.70 -18.39 36.53
C PHE A 245 -22.75 -19.41 36.07
N ASN A 246 -22.70 -20.60 36.68
CA ASN A 246 -23.73 -21.62 36.60
C ASN A 246 -24.34 -21.89 37.98
N ASN A 247 -25.66 -21.95 38.04
CA ASN A 247 -26.38 -22.51 39.19
C ASN A 247 -26.22 -24.05 39.24
N SER A 248 -26.67 -24.65 40.35
CA SER A 248 -26.61 -26.09 40.58
C SER A 248 -27.30 -26.92 39.48
N ASP A 249 -28.34 -26.38 38.87
CA ASP A 249 -29.26 -27.12 38.00
C ASP A 249 -28.69 -27.34 36.60
N LEU A 250 -27.73 -26.51 36.17
CA LEU A 250 -27.07 -26.64 34.86
C LEU A 250 -25.94 -27.67 34.82
N GLY A 251 -25.47 -28.16 35.98
CA GLY A 251 -24.37 -29.12 36.04
C GLY A 251 -23.06 -28.56 35.46
N VAL A 252 -22.32 -29.38 34.71
CA VAL A 252 -21.08 -28.95 34.03
C VAL A 252 -21.40 -28.52 32.61
N THR A 253 -21.02 -27.30 32.25
CA THR A 253 -21.23 -26.75 30.91
C THR A 253 -19.93 -26.22 30.31
N THR A 254 -19.94 -26.03 28.99
CA THR A 254 -18.86 -25.38 28.26
C THR A 254 -19.39 -24.08 27.67
N VAL A 255 -18.61 -23.00 27.79
CA VAL A 255 -18.94 -21.69 27.23
C VAL A 255 -17.77 -21.09 26.46
N ASP A 256 -18.10 -20.27 25.48
CA ASP A 256 -17.16 -19.42 24.77
C ASP A 256 -17.40 -17.95 25.17
N VAL A 257 -16.33 -17.21 25.43
CA VAL A 257 -16.37 -15.79 25.77
C VAL A 257 -15.60 -15.01 24.72
N GLU A 258 -16.32 -14.15 24.01
CA GLU A 258 -15.77 -13.13 23.12
C GLU A 258 -15.76 -11.79 23.85
N PHE A 259 -14.62 -11.12 23.89
CA PHE A 259 -14.43 -9.82 24.54
C PHE A 259 -13.81 -8.84 23.55
N ARG A 260 -14.28 -7.59 23.54
CA ARG A 260 -13.67 -6.54 22.73
C ARG A 260 -13.64 -5.19 23.42
N VAL A 261 -12.61 -4.40 23.14
CA VAL A 261 -12.55 -2.99 23.53
C VAL A 261 -13.28 -2.17 22.47
N ASN A 262 -14.30 -1.40 22.87
CA ASN A 262 -15.00 -0.52 21.95
C ASN A 262 -14.16 0.73 21.74
N LEU A 263 -13.31 0.72 20.70
CA LEU A 263 -12.47 1.86 20.27
C LEU A 263 -13.28 3.08 19.76
N ALA A 264 -14.61 3.05 19.90
CA ALA A 264 -15.52 4.03 19.31
C ALA A 264 -15.36 5.44 19.92
N ASN A 265 -14.80 5.57 21.13
CA ASN A 265 -14.58 6.87 21.76
C ASN A 265 -13.23 7.51 21.40
N GLU A 266 -12.20 6.73 21.05
CA GLU A 266 -10.92 7.31 20.57
C GLU A 266 -11.05 7.87 19.16
N VAL A 267 -11.89 7.27 18.29
CA VAL A 267 -12.18 7.82 16.95
C VAL A 267 -13.03 9.09 17.03
N LEU A 268 -13.96 9.18 17.98
CA LEU A 268 -14.79 10.38 18.17
C LEU A 268 -14.00 11.54 18.79
N GLU A 269 -13.05 11.25 19.68
CA GLU A 269 -12.13 12.24 20.26
C GLU A 269 -11.12 12.71 19.22
N ILE A 270 -10.63 11.81 18.36
CA ILE A 270 -9.79 12.14 17.20
C ILE A 270 -10.55 12.98 16.17
N ASP A 271 -11.82 12.69 15.86
CA ASP A 271 -12.60 13.48 14.91
C ASP A 271 -13.10 14.80 15.50
N THR A 272 -13.32 14.85 16.81
CA THR A 272 -13.61 16.09 17.55
C THR A 272 -12.36 16.97 17.65
N LEU A 273 -11.20 16.40 17.99
CA LEU A 273 -9.90 17.08 17.98
C LEU A 273 -9.49 17.46 16.56
N LYS A 274 -9.78 16.66 15.52
CA LYS A 274 -9.55 17.04 14.12
C LYS A 274 -10.46 18.18 13.69
N ARG A 275 -11.72 18.22 14.16
CA ARG A 275 -12.64 19.33 13.93
C ARG A 275 -12.18 20.58 14.66
N GLU A 276 -11.76 20.47 15.91
CA GLU A 276 -11.16 21.55 16.69
C GLU A 276 -9.81 22.01 16.09
N ILE A 277 -8.98 21.10 15.57
CA ILE A 277 -7.74 21.39 14.84
C ILE A 277 -8.04 22.08 13.51
N ASN A 278 -9.10 21.72 12.78
CA ASN A 278 -9.49 22.41 11.55
C ASN A 278 -10.07 23.79 11.85
N GLU A 279 -10.86 23.92 12.92
CA GLU A 279 -11.34 25.21 13.43
C GLU A 279 -10.19 26.08 13.98
N ILE A 280 -9.13 25.48 14.53
CA ILE A 280 -7.91 26.16 14.97
C ILE A 280 -7.01 26.48 13.76
N ALA A 281 -6.87 25.62 12.77
CA ALA A 281 -6.09 25.86 11.55
C ALA A 281 -6.70 27.00 10.72
N ASP A 282 -8.03 27.07 10.64
CA ASP A 282 -8.76 28.23 10.12
C ASP A 282 -8.54 29.51 10.96
N LYS A 283 -8.24 29.37 12.26
CA LYS A 283 -7.82 30.48 13.14
C LYS A 283 -6.33 30.87 13.02
N VAL A 284 -5.39 29.93 12.77
CA VAL A 284 -3.94 30.22 12.73
C VAL A 284 -3.47 30.80 11.37
N GLY A 285 -4.26 30.63 10.30
CA GLY A 285 -4.15 31.42 9.07
C GLY A 285 -2.75 31.47 8.45
N LEU A 286 -2.05 30.33 8.32
CA LEU A 286 -0.76 30.23 7.62
C LEU A 286 -0.97 29.89 6.14
N TYR A 287 -0.57 30.79 5.24
CA TYR A 287 -0.73 30.66 3.79
C TYR A 287 0.65 30.63 3.11
N LEU A 288 0.83 29.72 2.16
CA LEU A 288 2.10 29.48 1.45
C LEU A 288 1.91 29.62 -0.06
N TYR A 289 2.66 30.54 -0.67
CA TYR A 289 2.66 30.79 -2.11
C TYR A 289 4.07 30.50 -2.65
N LYS A 290 4.22 29.45 -3.46
CA LYS A 290 5.51 28.99 -3.98
C LYS A 290 5.73 29.35 -5.44
N ASP A 291 7.00 29.37 -5.82
CA ASP A 291 7.45 29.45 -7.21
C ASP A 291 6.93 30.67 -7.98
N ILE A 292 6.77 31.80 -7.28
CA ILE A 292 6.29 33.04 -7.89
C ILE A 292 7.39 33.62 -8.77
N THR A 293 7.16 33.61 -10.08
CA THR A 293 8.08 34.20 -11.06
C THR A 293 7.88 35.72 -11.13
N ILE A 294 8.96 36.48 -10.87
CA ILE A 294 8.97 37.94 -10.90
C ILE A 294 9.92 38.40 -12.00
N LYS A 295 9.41 39.21 -12.94
CA LYS A 295 10.24 39.82 -13.99
C LYS A 295 10.87 41.11 -13.48
N GLY A 296 12.05 41.46 -14.01
CA GLY A 296 12.69 42.74 -13.71
C GLY A 296 11.76 43.92 -14.03
N ASN A 297 11.77 44.93 -13.17
CA ASN A 297 10.85 46.08 -13.19
C ASN A 297 9.35 45.73 -13.07
N THR A 298 9.01 44.59 -12.44
CA THR A 298 7.60 44.24 -12.17
C THR A 298 7.34 44.04 -10.68
N SER A 299 6.11 44.35 -10.26
CA SER A 299 5.59 44.12 -8.90
C SER A 299 4.27 43.35 -8.96
N PRO A 300 4.30 42.02 -9.22
CA PRO A 300 3.08 41.22 -9.25
C PRO A 300 2.33 41.30 -7.91
N ASN A 301 1.02 41.36 -8.03
CA ASN A 301 0.09 41.23 -6.91
C ASN A 301 0.03 39.75 -6.51
N ILE A 302 0.37 39.43 -5.27
CA ILE A 302 0.44 38.04 -4.80
C ILE A 302 -0.89 37.60 -4.18
N PHE A 303 -1.41 38.37 -3.22
CA PHE A 303 -2.70 38.08 -2.57
C PHE A 303 -3.35 39.36 -2.02
N SER A 304 -4.68 39.33 -1.87
CA SER A 304 -5.46 40.42 -1.27
C SER A 304 -5.24 40.50 0.25
N LEU A 305 -5.10 41.72 0.76
CA LEU A 305 -5.00 42.02 2.18
C LEU A 305 -6.33 42.40 2.82
N GLU A 306 -7.39 42.58 2.03
CA GLU A 306 -8.73 42.96 2.47
C GLU A 306 -9.28 42.08 3.62
N PRO A 307 -9.12 40.73 3.61
CA PRO A 307 -9.61 39.88 4.71
C PRO A 307 -8.86 40.05 6.04
N TYR A 308 -7.75 40.79 6.03
CA TYR A 308 -6.82 40.93 7.15
C TYR A 308 -6.74 42.36 7.67
N ILE A 309 -7.54 43.29 7.13
CA ILE A 309 -7.66 44.66 7.62
C ILE A 309 -7.86 44.64 9.14
N GLY A 310 -7.05 45.43 9.84
CA GLY A 310 -7.13 45.57 11.28
C GLY A 310 -6.47 44.44 12.09
N LYS A 311 -5.75 43.51 11.44
CA LYS A 311 -5.03 42.40 12.09
C LYS A 311 -3.51 42.61 12.04
N GLU A 312 -2.81 42.09 13.06
CA GLU A 312 -1.36 41.94 13.01
C GLU A 312 -1.04 40.64 12.25
N VAL A 313 -0.17 40.75 11.25
CA VAL A 313 0.22 39.64 10.37
C VAL A 313 1.73 39.57 10.26
N SER A 314 2.27 38.39 9.96
CA SER A 314 3.68 38.21 9.59
C SER A 314 3.79 37.72 8.16
N VAL A 315 4.78 38.21 7.43
CA VAL A 315 5.13 37.70 6.09
C VAL A 315 6.62 37.39 6.00
N LYS A 316 6.98 36.33 5.28
CA LYS A 316 8.36 35.95 4.98
C LYS A 316 8.49 35.69 3.50
N VAL A 317 9.43 36.37 2.85
CA VAL A 317 9.71 36.19 1.42
C VAL A 317 11.09 35.56 1.26
N SER A 318 11.16 34.42 0.58
CA SER A 318 12.38 33.67 0.27
C SER A 318 12.67 33.71 -1.23
N GLY A 319 13.93 33.56 -1.64
CA GLY A 319 14.36 33.72 -3.04
C GLY A 319 14.97 35.08 -3.35
N ASN A 320 15.28 35.34 -4.62
CA ASN A 320 15.93 36.59 -5.05
C ASN A 320 14.87 37.67 -5.33
N PHE A 321 14.88 38.78 -4.59
CA PHE A 321 14.01 39.94 -4.82
C PHE A 321 14.70 41.25 -4.41
N THR A 322 14.16 42.38 -4.87
CA THR A 322 14.60 43.72 -4.42
C THR A 322 13.87 44.13 -3.16
N SER A 323 12.54 44.13 -3.18
CA SER A 323 11.71 44.52 -2.03
C SER A 323 10.35 43.83 -2.05
N PHE A 324 9.64 43.88 -0.93
CA PHE A 324 8.25 43.44 -0.82
C PHE A 324 7.46 44.37 0.09
N GLY A 325 6.15 44.37 -0.07
CA GLY A 325 5.29 45.34 0.61
C GLY A 325 3.82 45.15 0.30
N TYR A 326 3.03 46.18 0.58
CA TYR A 326 1.62 46.22 0.21
C TYR A 326 1.25 47.50 -0.53
N ARG A 327 0.24 47.41 -1.39
CA ARG A 327 -0.39 48.56 -2.05
C ARG A 327 -1.41 49.19 -1.12
N ASP A 328 -1.40 50.51 -1.10
CA ASP A 328 -2.28 51.33 -0.26
C ASP A 328 -2.45 52.68 -0.96
N GLU A 329 -3.65 52.92 -1.48
CA GLU A 329 -3.97 54.10 -2.28
C GLU A 329 -3.97 55.39 -1.45
N ALA A 330 -4.04 55.28 -0.12
CA ALA A 330 -3.93 56.43 0.78
C ALA A 330 -2.48 56.93 0.96
N LEU A 331 -1.49 56.16 0.51
CA LEU A 331 -0.08 56.56 0.58
C LEU A 331 0.32 57.36 -0.68
N ALA A 332 1.16 58.38 -0.49
CA ALA A 332 1.61 59.26 -1.58
C ALA A 332 2.26 58.52 -2.77
N ASN A 333 2.89 57.37 -2.52
CA ASN A 333 3.53 56.54 -3.54
C ASN A 333 2.67 55.33 -3.96
N GLY A 334 1.46 55.17 -3.39
CA GLY A 334 0.53 54.07 -3.67
C GLY A 334 0.92 52.71 -3.07
N TYR A 335 2.00 52.63 -2.29
CA TYR A 335 2.48 51.41 -1.64
C TYR A 335 3.36 51.68 -0.42
N ARG A 336 3.54 50.66 0.40
CA ARG A 336 4.49 50.62 1.51
C ARG A 336 5.42 49.43 1.42
N THR A 337 6.72 49.68 1.49
CA THR A 337 7.74 48.63 1.60
C THR A 337 7.81 48.10 3.03
N LEU A 338 7.79 46.78 3.17
CA LEU A 338 7.92 46.05 4.44
C LEU A 338 9.34 45.50 4.64
N GLY A 339 9.99 45.10 3.56
CA GLY A 339 11.35 44.60 3.58
C GLY A 339 12.05 44.69 2.24
N GLU A 340 13.36 44.83 2.29
CA GLU A 340 14.26 44.75 1.14
C GLU A 340 15.04 43.43 1.19
N SER A 341 15.97 43.25 0.26
CA SER A 341 16.73 42.01 0.10
C SER A 341 17.41 41.51 1.39
N GLU A 342 17.77 42.37 2.35
CA GLU A 342 18.36 41.94 3.64
C GLU A 342 17.38 41.21 4.58
N LYS A 343 16.08 41.28 4.28
CA LYS A 343 15.02 40.56 5.01
C LYS A 343 14.61 39.24 4.37
N ARG A 344 15.37 38.76 3.38
CA ARG A 344 15.15 37.46 2.73
C ARG A 344 15.11 36.33 3.77
N GLY A 345 14.06 35.51 3.69
CA GLY A 345 13.84 34.37 4.58
C GLY A 345 13.56 34.75 6.04
N LYS A 346 13.35 36.03 6.35
CA LYS A 346 13.01 36.51 7.69
C LYS A 346 11.55 36.92 7.77
N TRP A 347 10.92 36.62 8.90
CA TRP A 347 9.56 37.08 9.20
C TRP A 347 9.55 38.58 9.46
N VAL A 348 8.61 39.27 8.82
CA VAL A 348 8.33 40.69 9.02
C VAL A 348 6.88 40.83 9.46
N ASN A 349 6.71 41.37 10.67
CA ASN A 349 5.39 41.64 11.23
C ASN A 349 4.93 43.03 10.80
N PHE A 350 3.65 43.15 10.44
CA PHE A 350 3.02 44.45 10.22
C PHE A 350 1.53 44.38 10.55
N TYR A 351 0.97 45.53 10.87
CA TYR A 351 -0.48 45.71 11.00
C TYR A 351 -1.05 46.08 9.65
N VAL A 352 -2.13 45.42 9.21
CA VAL A 352 -2.78 45.70 7.92
C VAL A 352 -3.70 46.93 8.07
N PRO A 353 -3.37 48.09 7.45
CA PRO A 353 -4.21 49.28 7.49
C PRO A 353 -5.55 49.08 6.76
N GLU A 354 -6.55 49.88 7.10
CA GLU A 354 -7.88 49.86 6.46
C GLU A 354 -7.85 50.12 4.94
N THR A 355 -6.82 50.81 4.46
CA THR A 355 -6.67 51.22 3.06
C THR A 355 -5.72 50.33 2.26
N ALA A 356 -5.14 49.30 2.90
CA ALA A 356 -4.26 48.36 2.21
C ALA A 356 -5.05 47.34 1.39
N THR A 357 -4.64 47.13 0.14
CA THR A 357 -5.37 46.29 -0.81
C THR A 357 -4.67 44.98 -1.09
N THR A 358 -3.38 45.01 -1.43
CA THR A 358 -2.70 43.83 -2.02
C THR A 358 -1.25 43.74 -1.58
N PHE A 359 -0.78 42.52 -1.27
CA PHE A 359 0.64 42.25 -1.05
C PHE A 359 1.38 42.09 -2.38
N PHE A 360 2.61 42.62 -2.48
CA PHE A 360 3.46 42.52 -3.66
C PHE A 360 4.91 42.18 -3.32
N VAL A 361 5.62 41.63 -4.30
CA VAL A 361 7.09 41.50 -4.31
C VAL A 361 7.62 42.16 -5.58
N PHE A 362 8.76 42.84 -5.50
CA PHE A 362 9.32 43.66 -6.57
C PHE A 362 10.78 43.29 -6.89
N ASN A 363 11.09 43.29 -8.19
CA ASN A 363 12.45 43.24 -8.72
C ASN A 363 12.77 44.52 -9.49
N ASN A 364 13.94 45.09 -9.23
CA ASN A 364 14.55 46.09 -10.10
C ASN A 364 15.03 45.45 -11.42
N SER A 365 15.44 46.29 -12.37
CA SER A 365 15.95 45.88 -13.68
C SER A 365 17.14 44.92 -13.59
N ASP A 366 17.99 45.11 -12.57
CA ASP A 366 19.30 44.46 -12.48
C ASP A 366 19.20 43.00 -12.03
N LEU A 367 18.12 42.62 -11.36
CA LEU A 367 17.86 41.24 -10.90
C LEU A 367 17.28 40.33 -11.98
N GLY A 368 16.80 40.88 -13.10
CA GLY A 368 16.20 40.08 -14.17
C GLY A 368 14.97 39.28 -13.72
N VAL A 369 14.83 38.06 -14.22
CA VAL A 369 13.72 37.16 -13.84
C VAL A 369 14.15 36.31 -12.65
N THR A 370 13.38 36.35 -11.56
CA THR A 370 13.65 35.55 -10.36
C THR A 370 12.42 34.76 -9.92
N THR A 371 12.64 33.78 -9.05
CA THR A 371 11.59 33.00 -8.40
C THR A 371 11.64 33.26 -6.90
N VAL A 372 10.47 33.47 -6.28
CA VAL A 372 10.33 33.69 -4.83
C VAL A 372 9.23 32.82 -4.23
N ASP A 373 9.38 32.53 -2.94
CA ASP A 373 8.33 31.93 -2.11
C ASP A 373 7.86 32.97 -1.08
N VAL A 374 6.56 33.02 -0.82
CA VAL A 374 5.94 33.92 0.17
C VAL A 374 5.15 33.10 1.18
N GLU A 375 5.50 33.25 2.45
CA GLU A 375 4.78 32.69 3.60
C GLU A 375 4.09 33.82 4.36
N PHE A 376 2.83 33.65 4.74
CA PHE A 376 1.99 34.66 5.40
C PHE A 376 1.23 34.05 6.58
N ARG A 377 1.16 34.73 7.73
CA ARG A 377 0.39 34.29 8.92
C ARG A 377 -0.30 35.43 9.66
N VAL A 378 -1.39 35.14 10.36
CA VAL A 378 -2.07 36.08 11.28
C VAL A 378 -1.54 35.86 12.70
N ASN A 379 -1.13 36.92 13.39
CA ASN A 379 -0.62 36.85 14.76
C ASN A 379 -1.78 37.03 15.75
N LEU A 380 -2.24 35.94 16.38
CA LEU A 380 -3.26 35.98 17.44
C LEU A 380 -2.58 36.03 18.81
N ALA A 381 -2.76 37.13 19.55
CA ALA A 381 -1.97 37.46 20.74
C ALA A 381 -2.38 36.76 22.05
N THR A 382 -3.33 35.82 22.08
CA THR A 382 -3.92 35.38 23.37
C THR A 382 -4.25 33.88 23.55
N GLU A 383 -3.98 33.01 22.58
CA GLU A 383 -4.28 31.56 22.68
C GLU A 383 -3.02 30.67 22.86
N VAL A 384 -1.92 31.24 23.37
CA VAL A 384 -0.61 30.56 23.43
C VAL A 384 -0.53 29.50 24.56
N LEU A 385 -1.39 29.56 25.57
CA LEU A 385 -1.33 28.67 26.75
C LEU A 385 -1.97 27.28 26.55
N GLU A 386 -2.95 27.13 25.66
CA GLU A 386 -3.54 25.82 25.33
C GLU A 386 -2.67 25.03 24.33
N ILE A 387 -1.89 25.73 23.51
CA ILE A 387 -1.05 25.15 22.47
C ILE A 387 0.14 24.36 23.07
N ASP A 388 0.72 24.81 24.18
CA ASP A 388 1.87 24.11 24.80
C ASP A 388 1.48 22.82 25.52
N THR A 389 0.23 22.72 26.00
CA THR A 389 -0.33 21.49 26.57
C THR A 389 -0.64 20.49 25.45
N LEU A 390 -1.32 20.94 24.38
CA LEU A 390 -1.62 20.12 23.21
C LEU A 390 -0.37 19.63 22.46
N LYS A 391 0.71 20.42 22.41
CA LYS A 391 2.00 19.97 21.85
C LYS A 391 2.67 18.89 22.68
N ARG A 392 2.43 18.85 23.99
CA ARG A 392 2.96 17.83 24.90
C ARG A 392 2.26 16.50 24.66
N ASP A 393 0.95 16.54 24.51
CA ASP A 393 0.11 15.39 24.22
C ASP A 393 0.33 14.88 22.78
N LEU A 394 0.57 15.79 21.83
CA LEU A 394 1.00 15.45 20.47
C LEU A 394 2.33 14.70 20.48
N LYS A 395 3.30 15.11 21.31
CA LYS A 395 4.63 14.47 21.42
C LYS A 395 4.57 13.07 22.03
N GLU A 396 3.56 12.81 22.86
CA GLU A 396 3.28 11.50 23.44
C GLU A 396 2.56 10.57 22.44
N ILE A 397 1.74 11.13 21.54
CA ILE A 397 1.06 10.39 20.46
C ILE A 397 1.98 10.13 19.26
N ASP A 398 2.83 11.10 18.87
CA ASP A 398 3.83 10.97 17.78
C ASP A 398 4.90 9.91 18.12
N SER A 399 5.15 9.69 19.42
CA SER A 399 6.00 8.59 19.91
C SER A 399 5.46 7.18 19.62
N LYS A 400 4.18 7.06 19.23
CA LYS A 400 3.52 5.80 18.84
C LYS A 400 3.41 5.62 17.32
N VAL A 401 3.80 6.61 16.50
CA VAL A 401 3.70 6.56 15.04
C VAL A 401 5.05 6.83 14.38
N GLY A 402 5.92 5.82 14.33
CA GLY A 402 6.91 5.59 13.26
C GLY A 402 7.98 6.65 12.93
N TYR A 403 8.06 7.81 13.58
CA TYR A 403 9.12 8.80 13.38
C TYR A 403 9.57 9.38 14.74
N ILE A 404 10.81 9.12 15.13
CA ILE A 404 11.40 9.66 16.36
C ILE A 404 12.54 10.61 15.96
N ASP A 405 12.29 11.93 16.00
CA ASP A 405 13.34 12.97 15.93
C ASP A 405 13.64 13.46 17.35
N LEU A 406 14.80 13.06 17.90
CA LEU A 406 15.26 13.47 19.22
C LEU A 406 16.38 14.50 19.06
N LYS A 407 16.06 15.79 19.21
CA LYS A 407 17.05 16.85 19.34
C LYS A 407 17.31 17.23 20.80
N GLY A 408 18.58 17.09 21.19
CA GLY A 408 19.28 17.93 22.16
C GLY A 408 19.01 17.70 23.65
N GLU A 409 19.86 16.89 24.29
CA GLU A 409 20.24 17.10 25.70
C GLU A 409 21.74 16.87 25.89
N SER A 410 22.37 17.67 26.76
CA SER A 410 23.77 17.51 27.19
C SER A 410 23.97 16.16 27.89
N ILE A 411 24.93 15.35 27.44
CA ILE A 411 25.21 13.99 27.95
C ILE A 411 26.51 13.99 28.74
N SER A 412 26.56 13.22 29.84
CA SER A 412 27.76 13.06 30.66
C SER A 412 28.45 11.69 30.58
N THR A 413 27.78 10.54 30.42
CA THR A 413 28.46 9.21 30.43
C THR A 413 27.57 8.01 29.97
N VAL A 414 27.25 7.86 28.68
CA VAL A 414 26.31 6.83 28.13
C VAL A 414 24.83 7.16 28.38
N LYS A 415 24.04 7.26 27.30
CA LYS A 415 22.59 7.48 27.40
C LYS A 415 21.84 6.47 26.54
N ARG A 416 20.74 5.94 27.07
CA ARG A 416 19.76 5.16 26.31
C ARG A 416 18.96 6.12 25.45
N PHE A 417 18.74 5.77 24.19
CA PHE A 417 17.98 6.61 23.27
C PHE A 417 16.57 6.05 23.03
N PHE A 418 16.46 4.79 22.62
CA PHE A 418 15.17 4.15 22.36
C PHE A 418 15.30 2.61 22.40
N SER A 419 14.16 1.94 22.64
CA SER A 419 14.10 0.48 22.64
C SER A 419 14.16 -0.08 21.21
N LEU A 420 14.91 -1.16 21.04
CA LEU A 420 15.01 -1.93 19.81
C LEU A 420 14.07 -3.15 19.79
N ILE A 421 13.40 -3.45 20.90
CA ILE A 421 12.49 -4.60 21.05
C ILE A 421 11.42 -4.65 19.93
N PRO A 422 10.75 -3.54 19.55
CA PRO A 422 9.73 -3.55 18.48
C PRO A 422 10.28 -3.87 17.07
N TYR A 423 11.60 -3.89 16.93
CA TYR A 423 12.30 -3.99 15.65
C TYR A 423 13.10 -5.28 15.53
N ILE A 424 13.01 -6.20 16.50
CA ILE A 424 13.66 -7.52 16.45
C ILE A 424 13.34 -8.22 15.12
N GLY A 425 14.38 -8.75 14.47
CA GLY A 425 14.31 -9.39 13.15
C GLY A 425 14.21 -8.43 11.96
N LYS A 426 13.98 -7.13 12.19
CA LYS A 426 13.84 -6.11 11.14
C LYS A 426 15.19 -5.47 10.81
N THR A 427 15.35 -5.08 9.55
CA THR A 427 16.49 -4.25 9.12
C THR A 427 16.22 -2.80 9.48
N VAL A 428 17.09 -2.23 10.29
CA VAL A 428 17.05 -0.82 10.70
C VAL A 428 18.27 -0.09 10.16
N MET A 429 18.13 1.22 9.97
CA MET A 429 19.20 2.13 9.58
C MET A 429 19.32 3.23 10.62
N VAL A 430 20.53 3.44 11.13
CA VAL A 430 20.80 4.44 12.16
C VAL A 430 21.91 5.36 11.72
N LYS A 431 21.71 6.66 11.84
CA LYS A 431 22.68 7.68 11.53
C LYS A 431 22.97 8.48 12.77
N VAL A 432 24.21 8.43 13.24
CA VAL A 432 24.68 9.19 14.40
C VAL A 432 25.59 10.32 13.91
N LYS A 433 25.28 11.57 14.27
CA LYS A 433 26.08 12.76 13.96
C LYS A 433 26.55 13.41 15.25
N GLY A 434 27.78 13.93 15.25
CA GLY A 434 28.37 14.60 16.42
C GLY A 434 29.58 13.84 16.97
N TYR A 435 30.09 14.28 18.13
CA TYR A 435 31.25 13.66 18.77
C TYR A 435 30.79 12.53 19.71
N PHE A 436 31.09 11.29 19.33
CA PHE A 436 30.85 10.10 20.14
C PHE A 436 32.06 9.18 20.04
N GLN A 437 32.21 8.25 20.99
CA GLN A 437 33.26 7.23 20.94
C GLN A 437 32.77 5.96 20.25
N ASN A 438 31.59 5.47 20.63
CA ASN A 438 30.94 4.35 19.97
C ASN A 438 29.41 4.41 20.13
N PHE A 439 28.71 3.63 19.31
CA PHE A 439 27.27 3.39 19.43
C PHE A 439 26.94 1.93 19.12
N GLY A 440 25.80 1.47 19.63
CA GLY A 440 25.39 0.09 19.48
C GLY A 440 24.11 -0.23 20.20
N TYR A 441 23.98 -1.46 20.67
CA TYR A 441 22.81 -1.89 21.44
C TYR A 441 23.18 -2.68 22.69
N TYR A 442 22.30 -2.61 23.70
CA TYR A 442 22.36 -3.47 24.87
C TYR A 442 21.81 -4.85 24.56
N THR A 443 22.37 -5.87 25.22
CA THR A 443 21.97 -7.28 25.06
C THR A 443 21.30 -7.88 26.29
N ASP A 444 21.10 -7.07 27.32
CA ASP A 444 20.40 -7.47 28.54
C ASP A 444 19.55 -6.32 29.09
N ALA A 445 18.52 -6.69 29.85
CA ALA A 445 17.57 -5.76 30.47
C ALA A 445 18.16 -4.99 31.68
N GLU A 446 19.34 -5.37 32.18
CA GLU A 446 20.06 -4.64 33.23
C GLU A 446 21.08 -3.64 32.66
N PHE A 447 21.22 -3.58 31.34
CA PHE A 447 22.09 -2.66 30.59
C PHE A 447 23.57 -2.80 30.94
N LYS A 448 24.02 -4.01 31.27
CA LYS A 448 25.40 -4.31 31.70
C LYS A 448 26.28 -4.78 30.55
N THR A 449 25.68 -5.43 29.56
CA THR A 449 26.31 -5.99 28.37
C THR A 449 25.80 -5.26 27.15
N TYR A 450 26.73 -4.85 26.30
CA TYR A 450 26.45 -4.09 25.10
C TYR A 450 27.32 -4.57 23.95
N LYS A 451 26.83 -4.37 22.73
CA LYS A 451 27.56 -4.66 21.51
C LYS A 451 27.72 -3.38 20.70
N SER A 452 28.97 -3.02 20.42
CA SER A 452 29.30 -1.89 19.56
C SER A 452 29.01 -2.25 18.10
N LEU A 453 28.35 -1.34 17.40
CA LEU A 453 28.11 -1.42 15.96
C LEU A 453 29.17 -0.65 15.19
N ALA A 454 29.67 0.45 15.75
CA ALA A 454 30.77 1.23 15.19
C ALA A 454 31.52 2.00 16.28
N ASP A 455 32.83 2.11 16.09
CA ASP A 455 33.74 2.91 16.92
C ASP A 455 34.35 4.00 16.04
N ASN A 456 34.13 5.29 16.35
CA ASN A 456 34.99 6.35 15.80
C ASN A 456 34.74 7.73 16.43
N LYS A 457 35.83 8.44 16.73
CA LYS A 457 35.85 9.73 17.45
C LYS A 457 35.42 10.95 16.62
N THR A 458 35.12 10.75 15.34
CA THR A 458 34.52 11.76 14.44
C THR A 458 33.92 11.05 13.23
N TYR A 459 32.60 11.17 13.01
CA TYR A 459 31.95 10.60 11.83
C TYR A 459 30.93 11.58 11.24
N ASP A 460 31.07 11.86 9.94
CA ASP A 460 30.17 12.71 9.17
C ASP A 460 29.16 11.83 8.39
N GLY A 461 28.10 11.41 9.08
CA GLY A 461 26.78 11.35 8.47
C GLY A 461 26.42 10.22 7.48
N GLY A 462 26.97 9.01 7.58
CA GLY A 462 26.41 7.82 6.90
C GLY A 462 25.31 7.10 7.72
N TYR A 463 24.35 6.43 7.07
CA TYR A 463 23.48 5.46 7.76
C TYR A 463 24.22 4.14 7.94
N TYR A 464 24.19 3.63 9.16
CA TYR A 464 24.63 2.30 9.52
C TYR A 464 23.41 1.38 9.56
N SER A 465 23.40 0.36 8.69
CA SER A 465 22.31 -0.61 8.64
C SER A 465 22.66 -1.88 9.42
N PHE A 466 21.73 -2.37 10.22
CA PHE A 466 21.85 -3.68 10.88
C PHE A 466 20.48 -4.35 11.04
N VAL A 467 20.48 -5.67 11.10
CA VAL A 467 19.30 -6.44 11.52
C VAL A 467 19.29 -6.49 13.04
N VAL A 468 18.18 -6.09 13.66
CA VAL A 468 18.07 -6.11 15.12
C VAL A 468 17.99 -7.58 15.59
N PRO A 469 18.96 -8.07 16.38
CA PRO A 469 18.95 -9.45 16.85
C PRO A 469 17.94 -9.65 17.99
N GLU A 470 17.51 -10.89 18.18
CA GLU A 470 16.52 -11.27 19.21
C GLU A 470 16.90 -10.86 20.64
N ASN A 471 18.20 -10.73 20.91
CA ASN A 471 18.70 -10.34 22.23
C ASN A 471 18.92 -8.82 22.39
N ALA A 472 18.64 -7.99 21.39
CA ALA A 472 18.81 -6.55 21.51
C ALA A 472 17.67 -5.91 22.30
N THR A 473 18.01 -5.08 23.28
CA THR A 473 17.03 -4.38 24.13
C THR A 473 16.92 -2.90 23.73
N ASP A 474 18.02 -2.16 23.78
CA ASP A 474 18.02 -0.70 23.61
C ASP A 474 19.22 -0.19 22.82
N PHE A 475 19.02 0.85 22.01
CA PHE A 475 20.11 1.54 21.31
C PHE A 475 20.83 2.53 22.24
N TYR A 476 22.16 2.56 22.16
CA TYR A 476 23.01 3.44 22.97
C TYR A 476 24.01 4.22 22.12
N VAL A 477 24.39 5.40 22.62
CA VAL A 477 25.58 6.13 22.18
C VAL A 477 26.43 6.49 23.40
N TYR A 478 27.75 6.33 23.26
CA TYR A 478 28.72 6.66 24.29
C TYR A 478 29.60 7.84 23.88
N THR A 479 29.88 8.73 24.83
CA THR A 479 30.83 9.84 24.71
C THR A 479 31.57 10.01 26.04
N ASP A 480 32.86 10.34 25.97
CA ASP A 480 33.74 10.65 27.11
C ASP A 480 33.72 12.14 27.48
N ASN A 481 33.22 13.00 26.59
CA ASN A 481 33.21 14.44 26.76
C ASN A 481 31.86 14.92 27.29
N LYS A 482 31.85 15.42 28.53
CA LYS A 482 30.68 16.08 29.12
C LYS A 482 30.25 17.28 28.27
N GLY A 483 28.96 17.38 27.97
CA GLY A 483 28.40 18.52 27.23
C GLY A 483 28.37 18.34 25.71
N THR A 484 28.68 17.15 25.21
CA THR A 484 28.70 16.88 23.78
C THR A 484 27.29 16.64 23.25
N ILE A 485 26.94 17.31 22.15
CA ILE A 485 25.68 17.12 21.43
C ILE A 485 25.87 16.04 20.37
N VAL A 486 24.99 15.04 20.39
CA VAL A 486 24.93 13.97 19.39
C VAL A 486 23.50 13.89 18.85
N ASP A 487 23.36 13.92 17.53
CA ASP A 487 22.09 13.69 16.84
C ASP A 487 22.02 12.24 16.39
N VAL A 488 20.90 11.57 16.70
CA VAL A 488 20.65 10.18 16.28
C VAL A 488 19.38 10.16 15.45
N GLU A 489 19.50 9.69 14.22
CA GLU A 489 18.37 9.45 13.32
C GLU A 489 18.20 7.94 13.13
N PHE A 490 16.99 7.44 13.39
CA PHE A 490 16.63 6.02 13.27
C PHE A 490 15.56 5.84 12.18
N ARG A 491 15.75 4.83 11.33
CA ARG A 491 14.78 4.41 10.32
C ARG A 491 14.57 2.91 10.43
N ALA A 492 13.34 2.48 10.63
CA ALA A 492 12.95 1.10 10.40
C ALA A 492 12.21 1.02 9.08
N ASN A 493 12.57 0.08 8.21
CA ASN A 493 11.69 -0.29 7.10
C ASN A 493 10.46 -0.94 7.73
N LEU A 494 9.42 -0.15 7.98
CA LEU A 494 8.07 -0.65 8.08
C LEU A 494 7.73 -1.14 6.67
N SER A 495 7.66 -2.46 6.52
CA SER A 495 7.18 -3.10 5.29
C SER A 495 5.82 -2.53 4.90
N ALA A 496 5.48 -2.70 3.64
CA ALA A 496 4.31 -2.21 2.91
C ALA A 496 2.92 -2.44 3.57
N ASP A 497 2.84 -3.01 4.77
CA ASP A 497 1.63 -3.52 5.40
C ASP A 497 0.77 -2.42 6.04
N LEU A 498 1.34 -1.30 6.49
CA LEU A 498 0.55 -0.19 7.05
C LEU A 498 -0.10 0.73 5.99
N PHE A 499 0.35 0.68 4.74
CA PHE A 499 -0.23 1.47 3.63
C PHE A 499 -1.52 0.85 3.06
N LEU A 500 -1.82 -0.41 3.39
CA LEU A 500 -2.83 -1.23 2.70
C LEU A 500 -4.21 -1.28 3.38
N ASN A 501 -4.36 -0.77 4.61
CA ASN A 501 -5.63 -0.91 5.34
C ASN A 501 -6.71 0.15 5.00
N GLU A 502 -6.36 1.22 4.28
CA GLU A 502 -7.33 2.11 3.62
C GLU A 502 -6.84 2.54 2.24
N VAL A 503 -6.59 1.60 1.33
CA VAL A 503 -6.27 1.97 -0.06
C VAL A 503 -7.47 2.71 -0.64
N SER A 504 -7.27 3.98 -0.97
CA SER A 504 -8.29 4.89 -1.51
C SER A 504 -8.98 4.40 -2.79
N THR A 505 -8.35 3.44 -3.48
CA THR A 505 -8.77 2.82 -4.73
C THR A 505 -9.43 1.45 -4.54
N LYS A 506 -9.44 0.90 -3.31
CA LYS A 506 -10.04 -0.40 -3.02
C LYS A 506 -11.52 -0.37 -3.37
N GLY A 507 -11.95 -1.34 -4.17
CA GLY A 507 -13.33 -1.42 -4.64
C GLY A 507 -13.68 -0.53 -5.84
N CYS A 508 -12.75 0.25 -6.39
CA CYS A 508 -12.95 0.97 -7.65
C CYS A 508 -13.00 0.01 -8.85
N VAL A 509 -13.67 0.45 -9.92
CA VAL A 509 -13.64 -0.22 -11.22
C VAL A 509 -12.47 0.31 -12.04
N PHE A 510 -11.62 -0.59 -12.53
CA PHE A 510 -10.43 -0.25 -13.31
C PHE A 510 -10.56 -0.68 -14.76
N MET A 511 -9.90 0.06 -15.64
CA MET A 511 -9.74 -0.28 -17.04
C MET A 511 -8.30 -0.01 -17.50
N SER A 512 -7.68 -0.95 -18.21
CA SER A 512 -6.36 -0.75 -18.84
C SER A 512 -6.42 -0.89 -20.35
N LEU A 513 -5.77 0.04 -21.04
CA LEU A 513 -5.49 -0.02 -22.47
C LEU A 513 -3.97 -0.01 -22.65
N GLY A 514 -3.45 -0.74 -23.63
CA GLY A 514 -2.01 -0.76 -23.84
C GLY A 514 -1.50 -1.82 -24.79
N ASP A 515 -0.18 -2.00 -24.78
CA ASP A 515 0.54 -2.95 -25.62
C ASP A 515 0.79 -4.30 -24.91
N SER A 516 1.78 -5.08 -25.39
CA SER A 516 2.12 -6.38 -24.82
C SER A 516 2.47 -6.31 -23.34
N ILE A 517 3.12 -5.24 -22.89
CA ILE A 517 3.58 -5.07 -21.50
C ILE A 517 2.40 -4.88 -20.55
N THR A 518 1.26 -4.36 -21.04
CA THR A 518 0.03 -4.15 -20.27
C THR A 518 -0.92 -5.35 -20.34
N THR A 519 -0.51 -6.47 -20.92
CA THR A 519 -1.29 -7.72 -20.88
C THR A 519 -1.20 -8.39 -19.50
N GLU A 520 -2.02 -9.42 -19.28
CA GLU A 520 -2.06 -10.22 -18.04
C GLU A 520 -0.75 -10.96 -17.72
N SER A 521 0.23 -10.95 -18.62
CA SER A 521 1.49 -11.68 -18.46
C SER A 521 2.54 -10.95 -17.61
N TYR A 522 2.33 -9.67 -17.28
CA TYR A 522 3.37 -8.80 -16.70
C TYR A 522 2.92 -8.12 -15.40
N TYR A 523 2.86 -6.78 -15.37
CA TYR A 523 2.65 -6.01 -14.14
C TYR A 523 1.19 -5.98 -13.68
N ILE A 524 0.22 -6.27 -14.57
CA ILE A 524 -1.21 -6.13 -14.28
C ILE A 524 -1.70 -7.01 -13.11
N PRO A 525 -1.37 -8.32 -13.03
CA PRO A 525 -1.76 -9.13 -11.89
C PRO A 525 -1.28 -8.54 -10.56
N LYS A 526 0.02 -8.19 -10.48
CA LYS A 526 0.61 -7.58 -9.28
C LYS A 526 -0.02 -6.24 -8.94
N LEU A 527 -0.33 -5.43 -9.95
CA LEU A 527 -0.99 -4.15 -9.75
C LEU A 527 -2.40 -4.32 -9.18
N ARG A 528 -3.15 -5.34 -9.63
CA ARG A 528 -4.47 -5.66 -9.07
C ARG A 528 -4.38 -6.15 -7.62
N ASP A 529 -3.36 -6.94 -7.28
CA ASP A 529 -3.16 -7.42 -5.91
C ASP A 529 -2.96 -6.24 -4.95
N ILE A 530 -2.22 -5.21 -5.38
CA ILE A 530 -1.96 -4.00 -4.59
C ILE A 530 -3.21 -3.10 -4.53
N LEU A 531 -3.86 -2.83 -5.66
CA LEU A 531 -4.94 -1.83 -5.74
C LEU A 531 -6.32 -2.35 -5.35
N GLN A 532 -6.51 -3.67 -5.33
CA GLN A 532 -7.75 -4.37 -4.94
C GLN A 532 -9.02 -3.80 -5.62
N PRO A 533 -9.06 -3.76 -6.95
CA PRO A 533 -10.23 -3.28 -7.69
C PRO A 533 -11.45 -4.21 -7.46
N SER A 534 -12.67 -3.65 -7.46
CA SER A 534 -13.89 -4.48 -7.44
C SER A 534 -14.11 -5.18 -8.79
N LYS A 535 -13.66 -4.53 -9.87
CA LYS A 535 -13.73 -5.06 -11.23
C LYS A 535 -12.59 -4.46 -12.07
N TYR A 536 -12.07 -5.26 -12.99
CA TYR A 536 -10.95 -4.87 -13.85
C TYR A 536 -11.18 -5.27 -15.30
N TYR A 537 -11.13 -4.31 -16.21
CA TYR A 537 -11.16 -4.55 -17.66
C TYR A 537 -9.77 -4.36 -18.26
N ASN A 538 -9.15 -5.43 -18.73
CA ASN A 538 -7.89 -5.31 -19.49
C ASN A 538 -8.16 -5.43 -20.99
N LEU A 539 -7.97 -4.34 -21.72
CA LEU A 539 -8.14 -4.27 -23.18
C LEU A 539 -6.80 -4.28 -23.94
N ALA A 540 -5.67 -4.36 -23.24
CA ALA A 540 -4.37 -4.33 -23.86
C ALA A 540 -4.15 -5.51 -24.83
N VAL A 541 -3.49 -5.22 -25.95
CA VAL A 541 -3.20 -6.21 -27.00
C VAL A 541 -1.74 -6.09 -27.41
N ALA A 542 -1.07 -7.23 -27.56
CA ALA A 542 0.32 -7.27 -27.96
C ALA A 542 0.56 -6.58 -29.31
N GLY A 543 1.66 -5.82 -29.37
CA GLY A 543 2.03 -5.03 -30.54
C GLY A 543 1.17 -3.79 -30.76
N ALA A 544 0.39 -3.33 -29.76
CA ALA A 544 -0.42 -2.12 -29.93
C ALA A 544 0.41 -0.83 -30.06
N TRP A 545 -0.04 0.07 -30.92
CA TRP A 545 0.53 1.42 -31.13
C TRP A 545 -0.42 2.49 -30.59
N TRP A 546 0.10 3.67 -30.28
CA TRP A 546 -0.75 4.85 -30.19
C TRP A 546 -1.29 5.21 -31.57
N ALA A 547 -0.39 5.44 -32.52
CA ALA A 547 -0.74 5.96 -33.83
C ALA A 547 -1.43 4.94 -34.73
N ASP A 548 -2.38 5.43 -35.55
CA ASP A 548 -2.94 4.67 -36.65
C ASP A 548 -1.83 4.26 -37.63
N ARG A 549 -1.84 2.99 -38.02
CA ARG A 549 -0.96 2.44 -39.05
C ARG A 549 -1.61 2.62 -40.42
N GLU A 550 -0.80 2.50 -41.47
CA GLU A 550 -1.34 2.39 -42.81
C GLU A 550 -2.22 1.13 -42.91
N GLY A 551 -3.44 1.30 -43.40
CA GLY A 551 -4.42 0.21 -43.45
C GLY A 551 -5.21 -0.02 -42.16
N THR A 552 -4.99 0.73 -41.06
CA THR A 552 -5.80 0.58 -39.84
C THR A 552 -7.28 0.79 -40.12
N VAL A 553 -8.10 -0.14 -39.62
CA VAL A 553 -9.55 -0.25 -39.73
C VAL A 553 -10.11 -0.30 -38.30
N TYR A 554 -11.03 0.61 -37.95
CA TYR A 554 -11.59 0.76 -36.60
C TYR A 554 -12.75 -0.20 -36.32
N ASP A 555 -12.51 -1.51 -36.32
CA ASP A 555 -13.54 -2.55 -36.14
C ASP A 555 -13.78 -2.94 -34.67
N GLY A 556 -12.98 -2.42 -33.74
CA GLY A 556 -13.05 -2.79 -32.32
C GLY A 556 -12.55 -4.21 -32.03
N ASN A 557 -11.78 -4.81 -32.94
CA ASN A 557 -11.27 -6.17 -32.81
C ASN A 557 -9.74 -6.25 -32.96
N PRO A 558 -8.94 -5.55 -32.13
CA PRO A 558 -7.50 -5.74 -32.11
C PRO A 558 -7.17 -7.16 -31.62
N GLN A 559 -6.36 -7.89 -32.39
CA GLN A 559 -5.99 -9.28 -32.10
C GLN A 559 -4.49 -9.49 -32.34
N PHE A 560 -3.84 -10.18 -31.39
CA PHE A 560 -2.45 -10.58 -31.58
C PHE A 560 -2.36 -11.72 -32.59
N ASN A 561 -1.51 -11.55 -33.61
CA ASN A 561 -1.39 -12.43 -34.77
C ASN A 561 -2.73 -12.63 -35.52
N GLY A 562 -3.52 -11.57 -35.59
CA GLY A 562 -4.76 -11.53 -36.37
C GLY A 562 -4.51 -11.59 -37.88
N ALA A 563 -5.57 -11.80 -38.66
CA ALA A 563 -5.52 -11.85 -40.12
C ALA A 563 -5.03 -10.55 -40.79
N ASP A 564 -5.07 -9.44 -40.05
CA ASP A 564 -4.60 -8.11 -40.41
C ASP A 564 -3.11 -7.90 -40.10
N ASN A 565 -2.38 -8.92 -39.63
CA ASN A 565 -0.98 -8.83 -39.22
C ASN A 565 -0.73 -7.70 -38.20
N ASN A 566 -1.62 -7.58 -37.20
CA ASN A 566 -1.55 -6.60 -36.10
C ASN A 566 -1.66 -5.12 -36.57
N VAL A 567 -2.15 -4.85 -37.79
CA VAL A 567 -2.32 -3.49 -38.31
C VAL A 567 -3.40 -2.71 -37.54
N ASN A 568 -4.40 -3.42 -37.04
CA ASN A 568 -5.50 -2.89 -36.23
C ASN A 568 -5.18 -2.85 -34.73
N ASN A 569 -4.01 -3.33 -34.30
CA ASN A 569 -3.56 -3.23 -32.91
C ASN A 569 -3.12 -1.80 -32.64
N VAL A 570 -4.09 -0.92 -32.40
CA VAL A 570 -3.92 0.46 -32.00
C VAL A 570 -4.82 0.76 -30.82
N ILE A 571 -4.44 1.72 -29.97
CA ILE A 571 -5.27 2.12 -28.81
C ILE A 571 -6.67 2.57 -29.25
N GLY A 572 -6.77 3.21 -30.42
CA GLY A 572 -8.06 3.61 -30.99
C GLY A 572 -9.03 2.44 -31.20
N ASN A 573 -8.54 1.24 -31.53
CA ASN A 573 -9.37 0.05 -31.68
C ASN A 573 -9.73 -0.61 -30.34
N GLN A 574 -8.90 -0.43 -29.31
CA GLN A 574 -9.28 -0.79 -27.95
C GLN A 574 -10.42 0.12 -27.45
N VAL A 575 -10.39 1.42 -27.79
CA VAL A 575 -11.51 2.34 -27.54
C VAL A 575 -12.74 1.95 -28.37
N GLN A 576 -12.57 1.63 -29.65
CA GLN A 576 -13.68 1.19 -30.49
C GLN A 576 -14.35 -0.10 -29.99
N LYS A 577 -13.57 -1.02 -29.41
CA LYS A 577 -14.11 -2.21 -28.75
C LYS A 577 -15.07 -1.86 -27.62
N ILE A 578 -14.76 -0.80 -26.85
CA ILE A 578 -15.65 -0.29 -25.79
C ILE A 578 -16.95 0.23 -26.41
N ILE A 579 -16.83 1.08 -27.44
CA ILE A 579 -17.96 1.68 -28.16
C ILE A 579 -18.88 0.60 -28.75
N ASN A 580 -18.31 -0.44 -29.35
CA ASN A 580 -19.06 -1.53 -29.98
C ASN A 580 -19.75 -2.45 -28.97
N ASN A 581 -19.32 -2.45 -27.70
CA ASN A 581 -19.80 -3.38 -26.68
C ASN A 581 -20.25 -2.67 -25.39
N PRO A 582 -21.21 -1.73 -25.46
CA PRO A 582 -21.57 -0.88 -24.31
C PRO A 582 -22.09 -1.67 -23.11
N THR A 583 -22.74 -2.82 -23.34
CA THR A 583 -23.24 -3.69 -22.25
C THR A 583 -22.11 -4.41 -21.51
N LEU A 584 -21.02 -4.79 -22.21
CA LEU A 584 -19.88 -5.45 -21.60
C LEU A 584 -19.11 -4.50 -20.67
N TYR A 585 -19.08 -3.22 -21.03
CA TYR A 585 -18.42 -2.14 -20.30
C TYR A 585 -19.41 -1.20 -19.60
N ALA A 586 -20.57 -1.74 -19.20
CA ALA A 586 -21.64 -0.97 -18.56
C ALA A 586 -21.26 -0.46 -17.16
N ASP A 587 -20.41 -1.19 -16.43
CA ASP A 587 -19.85 -0.68 -15.18
C ASP A 587 -18.76 0.33 -15.53
N ALA A 588 -19.08 1.61 -15.37
CA ALA A 588 -18.17 2.71 -15.70
C ALA A 588 -16.88 2.60 -14.86
N PRO A 589 -15.69 2.69 -15.48
CA PRO A 589 -14.44 2.72 -14.74
C PRO A 589 -14.30 4.01 -13.93
N ASP A 590 -13.78 3.88 -12.71
CA ASP A 590 -13.33 5.01 -11.90
C ASP A 590 -11.91 5.43 -12.31
N ILE A 591 -11.09 4.46 -12.71
CA ILE A 591 -9.68 4.64 -13.07
C ILE A 591 -9.40 3.97 -14.42
N ILE A 592 -8.80 4.72 -15.33
CA ILE A 592 -8.33 4.22 -16.63
C ILE A 592 -6.81 4.38 -16.69
N ILE A 593 -6.10 3.32 -17.04
CA ILE A 593 -4.65 3.31 -17.21
C ILE A 593 -4.35 3.06 -18.69
N ILE A 594 -3.59 3.94 -19.34
CA ILE A 594 -3.19 3.78 -20.74
C ILE A 594 -1.66 3.73 -20.84
N SER A 595 -1.13 2.65 -21.40
CA SER A 595 0.30 2.39 -21.51
C SER A 595 0.66 1.87 -22.90
N ALA A 596 1.19 2.76 -23.75
CA ALA A 596 1.64 2.45 -25.09
C ALA A 596 2.68 3.48 -25.55
N GLY A 597 3.32 3.22 -26.69
CA GLY A 597 4.33 4.11 -27.29
C GLY A 597 5.66 3.42 -27.59
N THR A 598 5.94 2.26 -26.99
CA THR A 598 7.20 1.54 -27.25
C THR A 598 7.26 0.96 -28.67
N ASN A 599 6.09 0.68 -29.26
CA ASN A 599 5.97 0.13 -30.61
C ASN A 599 5.97 1.21 -31.69
N ASP A 600 5.56 2.43 -31.36
CA ASP A 600 5.56 3.57 -32.28
C ASP A 600 6.99 3.91 -32.71
N SER A 601 7.25 4.04 -34.02
CA SER A 601 8.61 4.24 -34.55
C SER A 601 8.91 5.68 -34.96
N GLU A 602 8.06 6.30 -35.80
CA GLU A 602 8.30 7.62 -36.41
C GLU A 602 7.09 8.58 -36.28
N ASN A 603 6.13 8.22 -35.43
CA ASN A 603 4.83 8.87 -35.36
C ASN A 603 4.79 10.16 -34.51
N MET A 604 5.93 10.69 -34.11
CA MET A 604 6.02 11.96 -33.38
C MET A 604 6.16 13.17 -34.30
N ARG A 605 6.54 12.97 -35.58
CA ARG A 605 6.88 14.03 -36.55
C ARG A 605 7.94 15.02 -36.06
N VAL A 606 8.81 14.57 -35.16
CA VAL A 606 9.99 15.28 -34.67
C VAL A 606 11.17 14.32 -34.64
N ALA A 607 12.39 14.85 -34.65
CA ALA A 607 13.59 14.04 -34.50
C ALA A 607 13.72 13.48 -33.07
N ASN A 608 14.45 12.38 -32.89
CA ASN A 608 14.68 11.74 -31.58
C ASN A 608 15.63 12.54 -30.66
N ASN A 609 15.97 13.78 -31.03
CA ASN A 609 16.71 14.74 -30.21
C ASN A 609 16.03 16.12 -30.22
N ALA A 610 14.75 16.16 -30.59
CA ALA A 610 13.98 17.38 -30.65
C ALA A 610 13.92 18.08 -29.29
N THR A 611 13.98 19.39 -29.33
CA THR A 611 13.78 20.24 -28.16
C THR A 611 12.33 20.20 -27.70
N ILE A 612 12.10 20.54 -26.43
CA ILE A 612 10.74 20.63 -25.86
C ILE A 612 9.82 21.56 -26.68
N GLN A 613 10.38 22.61 -27.28
CA GLN A 613 9.62 23.56 -28.08
C GLN A 613 9.15 22.95 -29.41
N GLU A 614 9.98 22.13 -30.05
CA GLU A 614 9.63 21.41 -31.27
C GLU A 614 8.56 20.34 -30.99
N ILE A 615 8.70 19.61 -29.89
CA ILE A 615 7.70 18.65 -29.41
C ILE A 615 6.34 19.34 -29.19
N ARG A 616 6.30 20.44 -28.43
CA ARG A 616 5.06 21.20 -28.19
C ARG A 616 4.44 21.71 -29.48
N SER A 617 5.25 22.21 -30.40
CA SER A 617 4.76 22.72 -31.70
C SER A 617 4.17 21.61 -32.56
N ALA A 618 4.78 20.42 -32.56
CA ALA A 618 4.26 19.25 -33.28
C ALA A 618 2.96 18.72 -32.65
N ILE A 619 2.81 18.80 -31.32
CA ILE A 619 1.58 18.44 -30.62
C ILE A 619 0.47 19.44 -30.96
N ASP A 620 0.74 20.75 -30.87
CA ASP A 620 -0.21 21.84 -31.19
C ASP A 620 -0.81 21.69 -32.61
N ALA A 621 0.00 21.25 -33.57
CA ALA A 621 -0.42 21.01 -34.95
C ALA A 621 -1.51 19.92 -35.11
N ASN A 622 -1.74 19.10 -34.08
CA ASN A 622 -2.85 18.14 -34.04
C ASN A 622 -4.15 18.74 -33.49
N TYR A 623 -4.14 19.96 -32.95
CA TYR A 623 -5.31 20.63 -32.37
C TYR A 623 -5.79 21.82 -33.20
N LYS A 624 -4.88 22.53 -33.86
CA LYS A 624 -5.20 23.70 -34.68
C LYS A 624 -4.30 23.79 -35.91
N THR A 625 -4.83 24.41 -36.96
CA THR A 625 -4.09 24.86 -38.14
C THR A 625 -4.33 26.37 -38.33
N GLU A 626 -3.70 26.97 -39.33
CA GLU A 626 -4.03 28.36 -39.73
C GLU A 626 -5.51 28.53 -40.11
N ALA A 627 -6.17 27.46 -40.59
CA ALA A 627 -7.59 27.46 -40.93
C ALA A 627 -8.53 27.36 -39.70
N GLY A 628 -7.98 27.19 -38.49
CA GLY A 628 -8.73 27.10 -37.23
C GLY A 628 -8.53 25.81 -36.47
N VAL A 629 -9.38 25.59 -35.47
CA VAL A 629 -9.38 24.37 -34.61
C VAL A 629 -9.75 23.16 -35.46
N ILE A 630 -8.96 22.09 -35.37
CA ILE A 630 -9.24 20.83 -36.04
C ILE A 630 -10.36 20.12 -35.29
N PRO A 631 -11.52 19.80 -35.90
CA PRO A 631 -12.58 19.05 -35.23
C PRO A 631 -12.13 17.67 -34.75
N LEU A 632 -12.72 17.21 -33.65
CA LEU A 632 -12.64 15.80 -33.26
C LEU A 632 -13.81 15.07 -33.94
N THR A 633 -13.52 14.16 -34.84
CA THR A 633 -14.52 13.38 -35.58
C THR A 633 -14.40 11.90 -35.25
N GLU A 634 -15.53 11.19 -35.33
CA GLU A 634 -15.51 9.73 -35.23
C GLU A 634 -14.73 9.15 -36.42
N PRO A 635 -13.78 8.23 -36.18
CA PRO A 635 -13.03 7.57 -37.23
C PRO A 635 -13.99 6.86 -38.16
N THR A 636 -13.85 7.12 -39.45
CA THR A 636 -14.57 6.32 -40.45
C THR A 636 -13.62 5.35 -41.12
N PHE A 637 -14.16 4.24 -41.61
CA PHE A 637 -13.41 3.29 -42.42
C PHE A 637 -13.13 3.78 -43.84
N ASP A 638 -13.65 4.96 -44.19
CA ASP A 638 -13.54 5.55 -45.50
C ASP A 638 -12.14 6.19 -45.69
N GLU A 639 -11.57 6.01 -46.87
CA GLU A 639 -10.38 6.72 -47.33
C GLU A 639 -10.60 8.25 -47.37
N ASN A 640 -11.86 8.70 -47.40
CA ASN A 640 -12.25 10.09 -47.30
C ASN A 640 -12.25 10.67 -45.87
N ASP A 641 -11.87 9.92 -44.83
CA ASP A 641 -11.66 10.49 -43.50
C ASP A 641 -10.48 11.47 -43.51
N THR A 642 -10.78 12.75 -43.76
CA THR A 642 -9.80 13.83 -43.86
C THR A 642 -9.03 14.06 -42.55
N TYR A 643 -9.54 13.54 -41.42
CA TYR A 643 -8.91 13.68 -40.10
C TYR A 643 -8.04 12.49 -39.72
N ARG A 644 -8.08 11.39 -40.47
CA ARG A 644 -7.23 10.19 -40.28
C ARG A 644 -5.74 10.52 -40.24
N SER A 645 -5.32 11.53 -41.01
CA SER A 645 -3.90 11.95 -41.06
C SER A 645 -3.35 12.44 -39.72
N TYR A 646 -4.19 12.99 -38.84
CA TYR A 646 -3.79 13.42 -37.49
C TYR A 646 -3.59 12.24 -36.55
N ARG A 647 -4.43 11.20 -36.66
CA ARG A 647 -4.33 9.97 -35.85
C ARG A 647 -3.14 9.09 -36.23
N LYS A 648 -2.45 9.34 -37.35
CA LYS A 648 -1.15 8.73 -37.67
C LYS A 648 0.00 9.27 -36.80
N THR A 649 -0.26 10.19 -35.89
CA THR A 649 0.70 10.66 -34.88
C THR A 649 0.30 10.21 -33.49
N ILE A 650 1.27 10.06 -32.59
CA ILE A 650 1.00 9.73 -31.18
C ILE A 650 0.05 10.78 -30.58
N GLY A 651 0.33 12.07 -30.80
CA GLY A 651 -0.43 13.17 -30.22
C GLY A 651 -1.87 13.23 -30.73
N GLY A 652 -2.08 13.04 -32.03
CA GLY A 652 -3.43 13.01 -32.61
C GLY A 652 -4.22 11.76 -32.24
N ALA A 653 -3.58 10.61 -32.09
CA ALA A 653 -4.25 9.40 -31.59
C ALA A 653 -4.62 9.50 -30.12
N MET A 654 -3.69 9.99 -29.27
CA MET A 654 -3.97 10.31 -27.86
C MET A 654 -5.13 11.29 -27.76
N ARG A 655 -5.14 12.33 -28.59
CA ARG A 655 -6.24 13.30 -28.65
C ARG A 655 -7.58 12.62 -28.90
N TYR A 656 -7.68 11.75 -29.90
CA TYR A 656 -8.91 11.02 -30.17
C TYR A 656 -9.31 10.11 -28.99
N CYS A 657 -8.41 9.23 -28.56
CA CYS A 657 -8.71 8.20 -27.58
C CYS A 657 -9.10 8.78 -26.22
N VAL A 658 -8.33 9.76 -25.72
CA VAL A 658 -8.55 10.35 -24.40
C VAL A 658 -9.84 11.17 -24.37
N ASN A 659 -10.10 12.01 -25.38
CA ASN A 659 -11.36 12.77 -25.43
C ASN A 659 -12.56 11.82 -25.53
N LYS A 660 -12.49 10.76 -26.35
CA LYS A 660 -13.59 9.79 -26.46
C LYS A 660 -13.84 9.03 -25.16
N LEU A 661 -12.79 8.67 -24.43
CA LEU A 661 -12.93 8.05 -23.11
C LEU A 661 -13.47 9.04 -22.06
N GLN A 662 -13.11 10.32 -22.11
CA GLN A 662 -13.71 11.37 -21.26
C GLN A 662 -15.19 11.61 -21.60
N GLU A 663 -15.59 11.49 -22.86
CA GLU A 663 -17.00 11.54 -23.27
C GLU A 663 -17.79 10.33 -22.72
N LEU A 664 -17.23 9.12 -22.86
CA LEU A 664 -17.88 7.88 -22.41
C LEU A 664 -17.91 7.77 -20.88
N PHE A 665 -16.83 8.18 -20.21
CA PHE A 665 -16.61 8.02 -18.78
C PHE A 665 -16.12 9.33 -18.14
N PRO A 666 -16.97 10.37 -18.05
CA PRO A 666 -16.57 11.72 -17.63
C PRO A 666 -16.10 11.81 -16.16
N ARG A 667 -16.36 10.78 -15.36
CA ARG A 667 -15.93 10.69 -13.96
C ARG A 667 -14.62 9.91 -13.77
N ALA A 668 -14.17 9.23 -14.80
CA ALA A 668 -12.97 8.40 -14.72
C ALA A 668 -11.71 9.26 -14.64
N LYS A 669 -10.77 8.87 -13.77
CA LYS A 669 -9.43 9.43 -13.76
C LYS A 669 -8.56 8.65 -14.74
N ILE A 670 -8.07 9.32 -15.79
CA ILE A 670 -7.22 8.70 -16.81
C ILE A 670 -5.75 8.96 -16.48
N TYR A 671 -4.95 7.91 -16.35
CA TYR A 671 -3.51 7.96 -16.15
C TYR A 671 -2.78 7.47 -17.40
N ILE A 672 -1.82 8.26 -17.87
CA ILE A 672 -0.94 7.89 -18.98
C ILE A 672 0.38 7.38 -18.41
N LEU A 673 0.81 6.18 -18.82
CA LEU A 673 2.12 5.63 -18.43
C LEU A 673 3.13 5.86 -19.55
N THR A 674 4.32 6.36 -19.21
CA THR A 674 5.41 6.48 -20.18
C THR A 674 6.04 5.10 -20.49
N PRO A 675 6.47 4.83 -21.74
CA PRO A 675 7.11 3.56 -22.10
C PRO A 675 8.37 3.28 -21.29
N ILE A 676 8.58 2.04 -20.83
CA ILE A 676 9.78 1.66 -20.09
C ILE A 676 11.05 1.66 -20.95
N GLN A 677 12.21 1.76 -20.30
CA GLN A 677 13.50 1.53 -20.95
C GLN A 677 13.60 0.05 -21.35
N GLY A 678 14.16 -0.20 -22.54
CA GLY A 678 14.61 -1.53 -22.93
C GLY A 678 16.12 -1.66 -22.87
N CYS A 679 16.65 -2.79 -23.30
CA CYS A 679 18.09 -2.93 -23.53
C CYS A 679 18.55 -2.10 -24.73
N TYR A 680 19.82 -1.74 -24.77
CA TYR A 680 20.42 -0.93 -25.84
C TYR A 680 20.16 -1.49 -27.25
N ALA A 681 20.19 -2.82 -27.41
CA ALA A 681 19.98 -3.49 -28.69
C ALA A 681 18.50 -3.54 -29.16
N SER A 682 17.55 -3.40 -28.24
CA SER A 682 16.11 -3.50 -28.56
C SER A 682 15.42 -2.13 -28.56
N ARG A 683 15.68 -1.30 -27.55
CA ARG A 683 15.08 0.04 -27.36
C ARG A 683 16.05 0.93 -26.58
N ASP A 684 17.04 1.48 -27.28
CA ASP A 684 17.96 2.45 -26.69
C ASP A 684 17.22 3.67 -26.10
N TYR A 685 17.60 4.04 -24.88
CA TYR A 685 16.96 5.11 -24.15
C TYR A 685 17.17 6.45 -24.84
N ALA A 686 18.43 6.80 -25.15
CA ALA A 686 18.81 8.11 -25.65
C ALA A 686 18.26 8.39 -27.05
N SER A 687 18.26 7.39 -27.94
CA SER A 687 17.90 7.57 -29.35
C SER A 687 16.47 7.17 -29.71
N SER A 688 15.70 6.54 -28.82
CA SER A 688 14.36 6.05 -29.15
C SER A 688 13.31 6.27 -28.05
N ILE A 689 13.65 6.10 -26.77
CA ILE A 689 12.63 6.12 -25.71
C ILE A 689 12.46 7.50 -25.08
N ALA A 690 13.54 8.23 -24.77
CA ALA A 690 13.46 9.49 -24.04
C ALA A 690 12.55 10.54 -24.72
N THR A 691 12.73 10.78 -26.03
CA THR A 691 11.87 11.71 -26.78
C THR A 691 10.41 11.24 -26.83
N LYS A 692 10.15 9.92 -26.89
CA LYS A 692 8.78 9.39 -26.86
C LYS A 692 8.11 9.62 -25.51
N GLN A 693 8.83 9.41 -24.41
CA GLN A 693 8.34 9.68 -23.06
C GLN A 693 7.97 11.17 -22.91
N GLU A 694 8.84 12.08 -23.36
CA GLU A 694 8.57 13.53 -23.34
C GLU A 694 7.37 13.90 -24.24
N TYR A 695 7.32 13.35 -25.46
CA TYR A 695 6.22 13.62 -26.40
C TYR A 695 4.85 13.16 -25.86
N ILE A 696 4.81 11.96 -25.27
CA ILE A 696 3.60 11.43 -24.61
C ILE A 696 3.23 12.30 -23.41
N SER A 697 4.22 12.74 -22.63
CA SER A 697 4.00 13.56 -21.44
C SER A 697 3.42 14.93 -21.80
N GLU A 698 3.99 15.60 -22.81
CA GLU A 698 3.46 16.87 -23.31
C GLU A 698 2.09 16.71 -23.97
N SER A 699 1.84 15.60 -24.66
CA SER A 699 0.52 15.29 -25.22
C SER A 699 -0.54 15.12 -24.13
N ALA A 700 -0.20 14.43 -23.03
CA ALA A 700 -1.06 14.26 -21.87
C ALA A 700 -1.32 15.58 -21.12
N LYS A 701 -0.30 16.45 -20.98
CA LYS A 701 -0.46 17.81 -20.43
C LYS A 701 -1.45 18.63 -21.25
N HIS A 702 -1.38 18.56 -22.58
CA HIS A 702 -2.32 19.23 -23.47
C HIS A 702 -3.76 18.67 -23.34
N LEU A 703 -3.92 17.41 -22.92
CA LEU A 703 -5.20 16.75 -22.66
C LEU A 703 -5.71 16.90 -21.22
N GLY A 704 -4.93 17.54 -20.34
CA GLY A 704 -5.31 17.74 -18.94
C GLY A 704 -5.36 16.46 -18.11
N VAL A 705 -4.60 15.42 -18.49
CA VAL A 705 -4.56 14.13 -17.79
C VAL A 705 -3.19 13.87 -17.15
N PRO A 706 -3.11 13.27 -15.94
CA PRO A 706 -1.85 12.98 -15.28
C PRO A 706 -1.01 11.93 -16.03
N VAL A 707 0.30 12.07 -15.87
CA VAL A 707 1.31 11.15 -16.39
C VAL A 707 2.01 10.49 -15.21
N ILE A 708 2.20 9.17 -15.29
CA ILE A 708 3.06 8.42 -14.37
C ILE A 708 4.30 8.03 -15.17
N HIS A 709 5.46 8.55 -14.74
CA HIS A 709 6.74 8.42 -15.43
C HIS A 709 7.40 7.05 -15.20
N VAL A 710 6.66 5.98 -15.50
CA VAL A 710 7.11 4.59 -15.25
C VAL A 710 8.45 4.32 -15.92
N GLY A 711 8.67 4.81 -17.13
CA GLY A 711 9.91 4.53 -17.84
C GLY A 711 11.15 5.28 -17.37
N GLU A 712 11.00 6.25 -16.46
CA GLU A 712 12.11 7.01 -15.89
C GLU A 712 12.30 6.67 -14.41
N GLU A 713 11.22 6.34 -13.71
CA GLU A 713 11.18 6.35 -12.24
C GLU A 713 10.86 4.99 -11.61
N CYS A 714 10.41 3.97 -12.37
CA CYS A 714 10.13 2.65 -11.78
C CYS A 714 11.41 1.83 -11.46
N GLY A 715 12.59 2.30 -11.87
CA GLY A 715 13.86 1.65 -11.58
C GLY A 715 14.23 0.48 -12.52
N ILE A 716 13.54 0.34 -13.65
CA ILE A 716 14.03 -0.42 -14.82
C ILE A 716 14.95 0.50 -15.62
N SER A 717 16.17 0.04 -15.90
CA SER A 717 17.21 0.85 -16.54
C SER A 717 18.03 0.02 -17.52
N ALA A 718 18.22 0.57 -18.73
CA ALA A 718 18.94 -0.08 -19.82
C ALA A 718 20.34 -0.59 -19.42
N ASP A 719 21.00 0.07 -18.48
CA ASP A 719 22.35 -0.30 -18.01
C ASP A 719 22.41 -1.66 -17.31
N PHE A 720 21.30 -2.12 -16.74
CA PHE A 720 21.21 -3.43 -16.08
C PHE A 720 20.62 -4.51 -16.98
N GLU A 721 20.25 -4.15 -18.20
CA GLU A 721 19.67 -5.06 -19.18
C GLU A 721 20.72 -5.59 -20.16
N TYR A 722 20.37 -6.57 -20.99
CA TYR A 722 21.31 -7.21 -21.92
C TYR A 722 22.21 -6.21 -22.68
N GLU A 723 23.52 -6.45 -22.67
CA GLU A 723 24.57 -5.56 -23.22
C GLU A 723 24.68 -4.16 -22.56
N GLY A 724 24.01 -3.94 -21.44
CA GLY A 724 24.15 -2.74 -20.62
C GLY A 724 25.45 -2.67 -19.83
N ALA A 725 25.85 -1.46 -19.42
CA ALA A 725 27.13 -1.21 -18.74
C ALA A 725 27.29 -1.96 -17.41
N MET A 726 26.18 -2.28 -16.75
CA MET A 726 26.11 -2.99 -15.47
C MET A 726 25.59 -4.43 -15.62
N TRP A 727 25.41 -4.91 -16.84
CA TRP A 727 24.96 -6.28 -17.11
C TRP A 727 26.09 -7.28 -16.82
N ASN A 728 25.80 -8.25 -15.96
CA ASN A 728 26.73 -9.29 -15.53
C ASN A 728 26.26 -10.70 -15.89
N GLY A 729 25.38 -10.81 -16.90
CA GLY A 729 24.82 -12.08 -17.34
C GLY A 729 25.85 -13.00 -18.02
N PRO A 730 25.56 -14.31 -18.10
CA PRO A 730 26.46 -15.31 -18.70
C PRO A 730 26.80 -14.97 -20.15
N THR A 731 28.09 -15.03 -20.49
CA THR A 731 28.59 -14.83 -21.85
C THR A 731 28.41 -16.13 -22.65
N GLY A 732 27.39 -16.14 -23.51
CA GLY A 732 27.17 -17.23 -24.47
C GLY A 732 25.74 -17.74 -24.45
N TYR A 733 25.01 -17.47 -25.54
CA TYR A 733 23.70 -18.04 -25.87
C TYR A 733 22.65 -18.00 -24.74
N HIS A 734 22.34 -16.79 -24.28
CA HIS A 734 21.09 -16.54 -23.58
C HIS A 734 20.27 -15.51 -24.37
N GLU A 735 18.97 -15.75 -24.40
CA GLU A 735 17.92 -14.79 -24.78
C GLU A 735 18.25 -13.42 -24.14
N ARG A 736 17.85 -12.31 -24.76
CA ARG A 736 18.23 -10.92 -24.41
C ARG A 736 17.80 -10.45 -23.00
N SER A 737 17.82 -11.32 -22.00
CA SER A 737 17.44 -11.14 -20.62
C SER A 737 18.46 -10.28 -19.87
N GLY A 738 17.93 -9.48 -18.96
CA GLY A 738 18.69 -8.74 -17.98
C GLY A 738 18.06 -8.81 -16.60
N ARG A 739 18.39 -7.83 -15.75
CA ARG A 739 17.92 -7.78 -14.37
C ARG A 739 16.40 -7.69 -14.30
N ASP A 740 15.80 -6.85 -15.13
CA ASP A 740 14.37 -6.54 -15.06
C ASP A 740 13.58 -6.99 -16.30
N LEU A 741 14.26 -7.34 -17.40
CA LEU A 741 13.64 -7.74 -18.68
C LEU A 741 13.98 -9.18 -19.10
N ILE A 742 13.04 -9.86 -19.77
CA ILE A 742 13.20 -11.25 -20.26
C ILE A 742 13.92 -11.28 -21.61
N ASP A 743 13.59 -10.36 -22.51
CA ASP A 743 14.10 -10.30 -23.88
C ASP A 743 14.64 -8.90 -24.25
N GLY A 744 14.94 -8.11 -23.22
CA GLY A 744 15.42 -6.75 -23.36
C GLY A 744 14.31 -5.76 -23.70
N LEU A 745 13.04 -6.18 -23.65
CA LEU A 745 11.87 -5.32 -23.80
C LEU A 745 10.77 -5.64 -22.77
N HIS A 746 10.40 -6.90 -22.65
CA HIS A 746 9.29 -7.34 -21.82
C HIS A 746 9.75 -7.58 -20.37
N PRO A 747 9.02 -7.07 -19.36
CA PRO A 747 9.39 -7.25 -17.96
C PRO A 747 9.43 -8.71 -17.53
N ASN A 748 10.42 -9.07 -16.72
CA ASN A 748 10.40 -10.31 -15.94
C ASN A 748 9.63 -10.11 -14.63
N THR A 749 9.69 -11.07 -13.70
CA THR A 749 9.03 -10.98 -12.39
C THR A 749 9.46 -9.74 -11.59
N ASN A 750 10.75 -9.39 -11.62
CA ASN A 750 11.31 -8.25 -10.90
C ASN A 750 10.87 -6.93 -11.55
N GLY A 751 10.99 -6.81 -12.88
CA GLY A 751 10.52 -5.64 -13.63
C GLY A 751 9.02 -5.41 -13.45
N SER A 752 8.22 -6.48 -13.51
CA SER A 752 6.78 -6.42 -13.29
C SER A 752 6.43 -5.93 -11.88
N LYS A 753 7.19 -6.36 -10.85
CA LYS A 753 7.00 -5.87 -9.47
C LYS A 753 7.34 -4.39 -9.34
N LYS A 754 8.49 -3.97 -9.86
CA LYS A 754 8.91 -2.56 -9.86
C LYS A 754 7.88 -1.63 -10.51
N MET A 755 7.38 -2.03 -11.69
CA MET A 755 6.32 -1.31 -12.37
C MET A 755 5.04 -1.26 -11.52
N ALA A 756 4.56 -2.40 -11.01
CA ALA A 756 3.33 -2.46 -10.24
C ALA A 756 3.40 -1.61 -8.95
N ASP A 757 4.48 -1.72 -8.18
CA ASP A 757 4.68 -0.95 -6.94
C ASP A 757 4.68 0.57 -7.23
N TYR A 758 5.44 1.00 -8.24
CA TYR A 758 5.56 2.41 -8.60
C TYR A 758 4.26 2.99 -9.17
N ILE A 759 3.56 2.25 -10.04
CA ILE A 759 2.26 2.65 -10.59
C ILE A 759 1.24 2.76 -9.46
N ALA A 760 1.16 1.76 -8.57
CA ALA A 760 0.21 1.76 -7.47
C ALA A 760 0.41 2.96 -6.54
N LEU A 761 1.66 3.23 -6.16
CA LEU A 761 2.02 4.37 -5.32
C LEU A 761 1.53 5.69 -5.91
N ASN A 762 1.72 5.90 -7.22
CA ASN A 762 1.31 7.12 -7.91
C ASN A 762 -0.22 7.24 -8.07
N ILE A 763 -0.92 6.15 -8.31
CA ILE A 763 -2.38 6.17 -8.39
C ILE A 763 -2.97 6.46 -7.01
N VAL A 764 -2.55 5.73 -5.97
CA VAL A 764 -3.08 5.90 -4.61
C VAL A 764 -2.82 7.30 -4.07
N SER A 765 -1.64 7.87 -4.34
CA SER A 765 -1.28 9.22 -3.88
C SER A 765 -2.07 10.33 -4.55
N SER A 766 -2.49 10.15 -5.81
CA SER A 766 -3.14 11.19 -6.61
C SER A 766 -4.65 11.04 -6.79
N PHE A 767 -5.21 9.85 -6.53
CA PHE A 767 -6.64 9.58 -6.78
C PHE A 767 -7.58 10.23 -5.74
N LYS A 768 -7.14 10.45 -4.50
CA LYS A 768 -7.96 11.09 -3.43
C LYS A 768 -7.55 12.52 -3.04
N THR A 769 -6.73 13.21 -3.82
CA THR A 769 -6.31 14.60 -3.52
C THR A 769 -7.30 15.69 -3.94
N ASN A 770 -8.62 15.46 -3.83
CA ASN A 770 -9.59 16.57 -3.71
C ASN A 770 -9.88 16.97 -2.26
N GLY A 771 -9.14 16.40 -1.30
CA GLY A 771 -9.02 16.91 0.05
C GLY A 771 -7.89 16.18 0.77
N LYS A 772 -6.82 16.92 1.11
CA LYS A 772 -5.56 16.46 1.74
C LYS A 772 -4.46 16.05 0.75
N ILE A 773 -3.55 16.98 0.51
CA ILE A 773 -2.21 16.72 -0.02
C ILE A 773 -1.38 16.15 1.14
N TYR A 774 -0.99 14.87 1.07
CA TYR A 774 0.24 14.42 1.73
C TYR A 774 1.36 14.53 0.70
N SER A 775 2.00 15.70 0.65
CA SER A 775 3.28 15.82 -0.04
C SER A 775 4.34 15.23 0.86
N VAL A 776 4.84 14.02 0.55
CA VAL A 776 6.17 13.63 1.02
C VAL A 776 7.17 14.34 0.12
N VAL A 777 7.43 15.61 0.44
CA VAL A 777 8.64 16.30 0.01
C VAL A 777 9.55 16.26 1.21
N GLY A 778 10.74 15.67 1.05
CA GLY A 778 11.78 15.72 2.07
C GLY A 778 12.01 17.18 2.48
N SER A 779 11.70 17.52 3.73
CA SER A 779 12.04 18.80 4.31
C SER A 779 12.84 18.57 5.59
N SER A 780 14.13 18.86 5.51
CA SER A 780 14.98 19.09 6.67
C SER A 780 14.51 20.34 7.42
N LEU A 781 14.24 20.21 8.73
CA LEU A 781 14.01 21.35 9.61
C LEU A 781 15.31 21.66 10.39
N SER A 782 15.91 22.83 10.13
CA SER A 782 17.01 23.39 10.92
C SER A 782 16.49 24.46 11.87
N VAL A 783 16.79 24.34 13.16
CA VAL A 783 16.60 25.41 14.17
C VAL A 783 17.96 25.67 14.81
N THR A 784 18.36 26.94 14.85
CA THR A 784 19.60 27.41 15.48
C THR A 784 19.22 28.30 16.66
N GLY A 785 19.65 27.95 17.87
CA GLY A 785 19.56 28.82 19.05
C GLY A 785 20.94 28.96 19.69
N ILE A 786 21.28 30.17 20.15
CA ILE A 786 22.50 30.45 20.94
C ILE A 786 22.10 30.49 22.41
N VAL A 787 22.82 29.74 23.25
CA VAL A 787 22.64 29.75 24.71
C VAL A 787 23.56 30.79 25.34
N ASP A 788 22.98 31.73 26.10
CA ASP A 788 23.69 32.59 27.05
C ASP A 788 23.20 32.28 28.46
N GLY A 789 23.93 31.42 29.17
CA GLY A 789 23.60 30.99 30.53
C GLY A 789 22.30 30.17 30.66
N ASN A 790 21.57 30.36 31.77
CA ASN A 790 20.41 29.54 32.17
C ASN A 790 19.07 29.95 31.52
N THR A 791 19.08 30.72 30.44
CA THR A 791 17.84 31.11 29.75
C THR A 791 17.95 30.75 28.27
N LEU A 792 17.04 29.90 27.79
CA LEU A 792 16.85 29.67 26.36
C LEU A 792 15.93 30.77 25.82
N LYS A 793 16.44 31.62 24.93
CA LYS A 793 15.61 32.41 24.03
C LYS A 793 15.56 31.67 22.69
N LEU A 794 14.37 31.18 22.33
CA LEU A 794 14.09 30.59 21.02
C LEU A 794 14.07 31.66 19.92
#